data_AF-A0A927RT57-F1
#
_entry.id   AF-A0A927RT57-F1
#
_cell.length_a   1.000
_cell.length_b   1.000
_cell.length_c   1.000
_cell.angle_alpha   90.00
_cell.angle_beta   90.00
_cell.angle_gamma   90.00
#
_symmetry.space_group_name_H-M   'P 1'
#
loop_
_entity.id
_entity.type
_entity.pdbx_description
1 polymer ?
#
loop_
_entity_poly.entity_id
_entity_poly.type
_entity_poly.pdbx_seq_one_letter_code
_entity_poly.pdbx_strand_id
1 'polypeptide(L)'
;MKKIFAKILCLLSCLTFLVCGITALSYTFAYADEKTGEQVEKIADVYLVAGQSNAEGCSLVTGGKGPIYETQTSSSFYNPTLKYENVLYNHNVLLNLSGGSYMITDLIPVVQGLGWNYQKTHIGPELGMAQYLDPIYAQKENTDAIIIKVADGGTSLVRHYDSVNVDLNFIAGISEVDANSGTWYPESLWNVLYDDGSKADLWESQLYHHPTGYLYRELITFLRTNYNILQEKGYTKINFKAFCWMQGESDVGQYKEYKKVFNVFASDIRTRLSEITGEDYSSLPMVIGELGATYPSRSYFVDVQREIPLSLGNSYVIDSEKFAMSEMGADEKSVILGSDGAHWNYPDMVEVGKLFGEQSYKASAEDNWLYIDVGAKRSDRYDKTSLENVKLDIDEFNDNGKLSFSCDLKKLYNITSLSIGEIDLMPYVTHSVNGNYRTYTVNGVNVDNTQDATVEAFFTNADTYTVSVSIAQEGNSYGDKIYTYENKVYANAGYYELNAHPTQDGRVYKVTINGVEVAGAKNSDPIIIDNIFDYPATDDKKFKIEVQYSKIPEPKIVASGYVISYEAGEAFSTDGLVVKFVDALENETVLDKDEYTVDSSTFNPNQVGKYLITITYGDYKYNYTVDVVAPKIEIENAKTLFLIGEQFSIGEAKVYLVTKAGKTLLEEGQYTVTTVLFNSKYAGTYDILVSGQGASGTYKVQVVAPDSIEVSGAKTEFSGEEFSTGEIVVKAKVGDDEYLLDASLYTVDSTQFNKDESGTYTITVSACGKSATYEVTVVVSSGNTETPEKGESGSSSSSGCGANAMEIFTLVAGLCALAFVFRKK
;
A
#
# COMPACT_ATOMS: atom_id res chain seq x y z
N MET A 1 -10.42 57.64 -43.36
CA MET A 1 -11.13 56.34 -43.43
C MET A 1 -10.37 55.15 -42.83
N LYS A 2 -9.04 54.99 -43.03
CA LYS A 2 -8.27 53.88 -42.40
C LYS A 2 -8.15 53.90 -40.86
N LYS A 3 -8.32 55.06 -40.21
CA LYS A 3 -8.25 55.19 -38.72
C LYS A 3 -9.57 54.92 -37.99
N ILE A 4 -10.70 54.83 -38.71
CA ILE A 4 -12.02 54.52 -38.14
C ILE A 4 -12.29 53.01 -38.24
N PHE A 5 -11.82 52.38 -39.33
CA PHE A 5 -11.89 50.92 -39.49
C PHE A 5 -11.06 50.15 -38.44
N ALA A 6 -9.89 50.65 -38.05
CA ALA A 6 -9.07 50.04 -37.00
C ALA A 6 -9.70 50.13 -35.60
N LYS A 7 -10.54 51.15 -35.34
CA LYS A 7 -11.23 51.31 -34.06
C LYS A 7 -12.48 50.42 -33.94
N ILE A 8 -13.15 50.13 -35.05
CA ILE A 8 -14.30 49.21 -35.09
C ILE A 8 -13.82 47.75 -35.02
N LEU A 9 -12.67 47.42 -35.60
CA LEU A 9 -12.10 46.07 -35.52
C LEU A 9 -11.56 45.73 -34.12
N CYS A 10 -10.98 46.70 -33.39
CA CYS A 10 -10.62 46.53 -31.97
C CYS A 10 -11.83 46.42 -31.03
N LEU A 11 -12.96 47.08 -31.35
CA LEU A 11 -14.18 46.97 -30.54
C LEU A 11 -14.91 45.64 -30.75
N LEU A 12 -14.84 45.03 -31.94
CA LEU A 12 -15.36 43.68 -32.16
C LEU A 12 -14.46 42.59 -31.56
N SER A 13 -13.13 42.76 -31.52
CA SER A 13 -12.23 41.80 -30.88
C SER A 13 -12.26 41.85 -29.35
N CYS A 14 -12.62 42.99 -28.74
CA CYS A 14 -12.81 43.09 -27.29
C CYS A 14 -14.18 42.54 -26.82
N LEU A 15 -15.17 42.42 -27.72
CA LEU A 15 -16.48 41.86 -27.37
C LEU A 15 -16.51 40.32 -27.43
N THR A 16 -15.67 39.69 -28.25
CA THR A 16 -15.52 38.22 -28.31
C THR A 16 -14.67 37.64 -27.18
N PHE A 17 -13.79 38.44 -26.53
CA PHE A 17 -13.09 38.00 -25.32
C PHE A 17 -13.88 38.26 -24.01
N LEU A 18 -14.93 39.08 -24.03
CA LEU A 18 -15.77 39.33 -22.86
C LEU A 18 -16.91 38.30 -22.70
N VAL A 19 -17.29 37.58 -23.76
CA VAL A 19 -18.32 36.52 -23.70
C VAL A 19 -17.72 35.14 -23.36
N CYS A 20 -16.44 34.91 -23.62
CA CYS A 20 -15.75 33.67 -23.18
C CYS A 20 -15.05 33.78 -21.82
N GLY A 21 -15.00 34.99 -21.22
CA GLY A 21 -14.35 35.23 -19.92
C GLY A 21 -15.29 35.27 -18.70
N ILE A 22 -16.61 35.19 -18.91
CA ILE A 22 -17.61 35.26 -17.82
C ILE A 22 -18.17 33.88 -17.43
N THR A 23 -17.88 32.81 -18.17
CA THR A 23 -18.22 31.43 -17.76
C THR A 23 -17.09 30.69 -17.04
N ALA A 24 -15.90 31.29 -16.90
CA ALA A 24 -14.73 30.69 -16.25
C ALA A 24 -14.27 31.40 -14.96
N LEU A 25 -15.05 32.35 -14.43
CA LEU A 25 -14.71 33.13 -13.23
C LEU A 25 -15.89 33.31 -12.27
N SER A 26 -16.66 32.23 -12.06
CA SER A 26 -17.60 32.10 -10.93
C SER A 26 -17.26 30.92 -10.00
N TYR A 27 -16.12 30.27 -10.23
CA TYR A 27 -15.54 29.38 -9.23
C TYR A 27 -14.70 30.23 -8.26
N THR A 28 -15.11 30.13 -6.99
CA THR A 28 -14.47 30.59 -5.74
C THR A 28 -14.46 32.10 -5.46
N PHE A 29 -15.50 32.58 -4.78
CA PHE A 29 -15.44 33.03 -3.37
C PHE A 29 -16.86 33.46 -2.93
N ALA A 30 -17.66 32.49 -2.51
CA ALA A 30 -18.66 32.71 -1.48
C ALA A 30 -18.27 31.80 -0.31
N TYR A 31 -17.48 32.36 0.60
CA TYR A 31 -17.27 31.79 1.93
C TYR A 31 -18.58 32.01 2.69
N ALA A 32 -19.53 31.09 2.49
CA ALA A 32 -20.69 30.93 3.35
C ALA A 32 -20.54 29.56 4.01
N ASP A 33 -20.60 29.59 5.33
CA ASP A 33 -20.47 28.48 6.26
C ASP A 33 -21.63 27.49 6.05
N GLU A 34 -21.56 26.68 5.01
CA GLU A 34 -22.43 25.52 4.81
C GLU A 34 -21.69 24.29 5.31
N LYS A 35 -22.16 23.78 6.45
CA LYS A 35 -21.88 22.43 6.93
C LYS A 35 -21.82 21.48 5.74
N THR A 36 -20.68 20.79 5.60
CA THR A 36 -20.49 19.65 4.70
C THR A 36 -21.58 18.61 4.98
N GLY A 37 -22.70 18.72 4.26
CA GLY A 37 -23.59 17.59 4.03
C GLY A 37 -22.86 16.66 3.07
N GLU A 38 -22.58 15.45 3.53
CA GLU A 38 -22.12 14.35 2.70
C GLU A 38 -23.03 14.28 1.44
N GLN A 39 -22.47 14.43 0.23
CA GLN A 39 -23.27 14.18 -0.97
C GLN A 39 -23.63 12.71 -0.96
N VAL A 40 -24.91 12.43 -0.72
CA VAL A 40 -25.43 11.08 -0.65
C VAL A 40 -25.27 10.42 -2.03
N GLU A 41 -24.52 9.33 -2.08
CA GLU A 41 -24.26 8.57 -3.31
C GLU A 41 -25.58 8.06 -3.91
N LYS A 42 -25.83 8.35 -5.19
CA LYS A 42 -27.00 7.82 -5.91
C LYS A 42 -26.58 6.64 -6.77
N ILE A 43 -27.16 5.47 -6.51
CA ILE A 43 -26.71 4.18 -7.04
C ILE A 43 -27.73 3.64 -8.04
N ALA A 44 -27.24 3.14 -9.17
CA ALA A 44 -28.02 2.42 -10.18
C ALA A 44 -27.62 0.94 -10.18
N ASP A 45 -28.54 0.06 -9.77
CA ASP A 45 -28.37 -1.38 -9.89
C ASP A 45 -29.05 -1.86 -11.19
N VAL A 46 -28.25 -2.17 -12.21
CA VAL A 46 -28.69 -2.42 -13.58
C VAL A 46 -28.81 -3.91 -13.90
N TYR A 47 -29.98 -4.34 -14.35
CA TYR A 47 -30.28 -5.69 -14.82
C TYR A 47 -30.48 -5.68 -16.33
N LEU A 48 -29.69 -6.48 -17.05
CA LEU A 48 -29.76 -6.57 -18.51
C LEU A 48 -30.70 -7.70 -18.91
N VAL A 49 -31.52 -7.47 -19.93
CA VAL A 49 -32.39 -8.49 -20.54
C VAL A 49 -32.15 -8.53 -22.03
N ALA A 50 -31.81 -9.70 -22.55
CA ALA A 50 -31.61 -9.92 -23.97
C ALA A 50 -32.08 -11.30 -24.43
N GLY A 51 -32.21 -11.46 -25.75
CA GLY A 51 -32.63 -12.70 -26.37
C GLY A 51 -33.64 -12.47 -27.49
N GLN A 52 -34.60 -13.37 -27.62
CA GLN A 52 -35.59 -13.32 -28.70
C GLN A 52 -37.02 -13.00 -28.20
N SER A 53 -38.04 -13.47 -28.91
CA SER A 53 -39.45 -13.06 -28.78
C SER A 53 -40.02 -13.13 -27.36
N ASN A 54 -39.62 -14.11 -26.55
CA ASN A 54 -40.04 -14.18 -25.14
C ASN A 54 -39.36 -13.09 -24.28
N ALA A 55 -38.07 -12.77 -24.51
CA ALA A 55 -37.40 -11.62 -23.89
C ALA A 55 -37.92 -10.27 -24.42
N GLU A 56 -38.19 -10.16 -25.73
CA GLU A 56 -38.78 -8.98 -26.35
C GLU A 56 -40.16 -8.68 -25.74
N GLY A 57 -40.89 -9.75 -25.43
CA GLY A 57 -42.14 -9.71 -24.70
C GLY A 57 -43.35 -9.88 -25.59
N CYS A 58 -43.39 -10.95 -26.38
CA CYS A 58 -44.53 -11.29 -27.24
C CYS A 58 -45.72 -11.94 -26.50
N SER A 59 -45.72 -11.96 -25.17
CA SER A 59 -46.85 -12.52 -24.41
C SER A 59 -48.01 -11.53 -24.31
N LEU A 60 -49.21 -11.94 -24.71
CA LEU A 60 -50.42 -11.12 -24.74
C LEU A 60 -51.00 -10.89 -23.33
N VAL A 61 -51.20 -9.63 -22.98
CA VAL A 61 -51.90 -9.17 -21.76
C VAL A 61 -53.36 -9.57 -21.77
N THR A 62 -54.02 -9.50 -22.92
CA THR A 62 -55.39 -9.99 -23.05
C THR A 62 -55.31 -11.50 -23.25
N GLY A 63 -55.53 -12.27 -22.18
CA GLY A 63 -55.45 -13.75 -22.16
C GLY A 63 -56.41 -14.43 -23.13
N GLY A 64 -56.17 -14.29 -24.43
CA GLY A 64 -56.86 -15.00 -25.48
C GLY A 64 -56.10 -16.28 -25.78
N LYS A 65 -56.58 -17.41 -25.24
CA LYS A 65 -56.44 -18.68 -25.95
C LYS A 65 -56.99 -18.45 -27.36
N GLY A 66 -56.20 -18.67 -28.40
CA GLY A 66 -56.68 -18.60 -29.78
C GLY A 66 -56.34 -19.87 -30.56
N PRO A 67 -57.24 -20.42 -31.41
CA PRO A 67 -58.71 -20.37 -31.41
C PRO A 67 -59.33 -21.68 -30.83
N ILE A 68 -60.64 -21.65 -30.61
CA ILE A 68 -61.51 -22.76 -30.16
C ILE A 68 -61.49 -22.99 -28.63
N TYR A 69 -62.21 -22.15 -27.88
CA TYR A 69 -63.53 -22.48 -27.33
C TYR A 69 -64.12 -21.23 -26.70
N GLU A 70 -65.39 -20.98 -27.00
CA GLU A 70 -66.16 -19.82 -26.60
C GLU A 70 -66.18 -19.60 -25.08
N THR A 71 -66.34 -18.33 -24.68
CA THR A 71 -66.76 -17.84 -23.35
C THR A 71 -65.69 -17.59 -22.27
N GLN A 72 -64.63 -16.85 -22.58
CA GLN A 72 -64.16 -15.84 -21.62
C GLN A 72 -64.00 -14.48 -22.30
N THR A 73 -64.76 -13.53 -21.80
CA THR A 73 -64.75 -12.13 -22.21
C THR A 73 -63.37 -11.53 -22.04
N SER A 74 -62.80 -11.09 -23.16
CA SER A 74 -61.74 -10.09 -23.29
C SER A 74 -61.85 -8.97 -22.24
N SER A 75 -60.93 -8.92 -21.26
CA SER A 75 -60.47 -7.72 -20.50
C SER A 75 -59.77 -7.98 -19.16
N SER A 76 -59.70 -9.20 -18.62
CA SER A 76 -59.45 -9.39 -17.18
C SER A 76 -58.06 -9.05 -16.62
N PHE A 77 -56.99 -9.00 -17.42
CA PHE A 77 -55.63 -8.76 -16.91
C PHE A 77 -55.05 -7.38 -17.22
N TYR A 78 -55.68 -6.58 -18.08
CA TYR A 78 -55.17 -5.24 -18.38
C TYR A 78 -55.41 -4.31 -17.18
N ASN A 79 -54.34 -3.96 -16.49
CA ASN A 79 -54.32 -3.01 -15.38
C ASN A 79 -53.40 -1.83 -15.75
N PRO A 80 -53.95 -0.75 -16.34
CA PRO A 80 -53.15 0.43 -16.72
C PRO A 80 -52.61 1.21 -15.50
N THR A 81 -53.04 0.85 -14.29
CA THR A 81 -52.54 1.47 -13.04
C THR A 81 -51.44 0.65 -12.37
N LEU A 82 -51.15 -0.57 -12.86
CA LEU A 82 -50.04 -1.37 -12.35
C LEU A 82 -48.72 -0.70 -12.72
N LYS A 83 -47.97 -0.31 -11.70
CA LYS A 83 -46.71 0.42 -11.82
C LYS A 83 -45.80 0.05 -10.66
N TYR A 84 -44.55 -0.26 -10.98
CA TYR A 84 -43.48 -0.54 -10.02
C TYR A 84 -42.55 0.67 -9.97
N GLU A 85 -42.74 1.54 -8.98
CA GLU A 85 -42.12 2.87 -8.90
C GLU A 85 -40.61 2.82 -8.65
N ASN A 86 -40.11 1.74 -8.02
CA ASN A 86 -38.70 1.60 -7.62
C ASN A 86 -37.89 0.79 -8.63
N VAL A 87 -38.50 0.40 -9.75
CA VAL A 87 -37.85 -0.31 -10.85
C VAL A 87 -38.04 0.47 -12.12
N LEU A 88 -36.96 1.09 -12.57
CA LEU A 88 -36.89 1.86 -13.80
C LEU A 88 -36.57 0.95 -14.99
N TYR A 89 -36.90 1.41 -16.19
CA TYR A 89 -36.83 0.64 -17.42
C TYR A 89 -36.37 1.49 -18.57
N ASN A 90 -35.53 0.90 -19.41
CA ASN A 90 -35.21 1.40 -20.74
C ASN A 90 -35.10 0.25 -21.74
N HIS A 91 -35.52 0.49 -22.98
CA HIS A 91 -35.52 -0.51 -24.04
C HIS A 91 -35.21 0.11 -25.40
N ASN A 92 -34.50 -0.68 -26.20
CA ASN A 92 -34.27 -0.40 -27.61
C ASN A 92 -35.22 -1.27 -28.45
N VAL A 93 -36.24 -0.66 -29.06
CA VAL A 93 -37.12 -1.34 -30.01
C VAL A 93 -36.44 -1.35 -31.37
N LEU A 94 -36.08 -2.54 -31.87
CA LEU A 94 -35.45 -2.71 -33.17
C LEU A 94 -36.53 -2.82 -34.26
N LEU A 95 -36.41 -2.04 -35.33
CA LEU A 95 -37.41 -1.95 -36.42
C LEU A 95 -36.92 -2.53 -37.75
N ASN A 96 -35.79 -3.26 -37.76
CA ASN A 96 -35.11 -3.95 -38.89
C ASN A 96 -33.71 -3.38 -39.21
N LEU A 97 -32.88 -4.19 -39.90
CA LEU A 97 -31.55 -3.85 -40.44
C LEU A 97 -31.55 -2.63 -41.38
N SER A 98 -32.73 -2.18 -41.84
CA SER A 98 -32.90 -0.97 -42.65
C SER A 98 -32.76 0.35 -41.87
N GLY A 99 -32.39 0.31 -40.59
CA GLY A 99 -31.93 1.48 -39.84
C GLY A 99 -33.01 2.21 -39.03
N GLY A 100 -34.04 1.50 -38.56
CA GLY A 100 -34.97 2.03 -37.57
C GLY A 100 -34.70 1.42 -36.20
N SER A 101 -34.39 2.23 -35.21
CA SER A 101 -34.51 1.85 -33.81
C SER A 101 -35.23 2.96 -33.05
N TYR A 102 -36.17 2.58 -32.20
CA TYR A 102 -36.86 3.53 -31.32
C TYR A 102 -36.36 3.30 -29.90
N MET A 103 -35.52 4.23 -29.43
CA MET A 103 -35.03 4.23 -28.06
C MET A 103 -35.93 5.09 -27.19
N ILE A 104 -36.30 4.57 -26.03
CA ILE A 104 -36.88 5.42 -24.99
C ILE A 104 -35.72 6.28 -24.44
N THR A 105 -35.79 7.59 -24.61
CA THR A 105 -34.70 8.49 -24.20
C THR A 105 -34.72 8.80 -22.70
N ASP A 106 -35.76 8.36 -21.99
CA ASP A 106 -35.95 8.56 -20.56
C ASP A 106 -36.19 7.22 -19.83
N LEU A 107 -35.71 7.15 -18.59
CA LEU A 107 -36.04 6.05 -17.68
C LEU A 107 -37.49 6.18 -17.24
N ILE A 108 -38.27 5.13 -17.44
CA ILE A 108 -39.66 5.06 -17.01
C ILE A 108 -39.85 3.94 -15.98
N PRO A 109 -40.76 4.06 -15.02
CA PRO A 109 -41.10 2.95 -14.15
C PRO A 109 -41.67 1.77 -14.94
N VAL A 110 -41.41 0.54 -14.48
CA VAL A 110 -41.98 -0.64 -15.12
C VAL A 110 -43.50 -0.65 -14.95
N VAL A 111 -44.19 -0.79 -16.07
CA VAL A 111 -45.65 -0.87 -16.18
C VAL A 111 -46.02 -2.06 -17.07
N GLN A 112 -47.28 -2.44 -17.09
CA GLN A 112 -47.79 -3.40 -18.06
C GLN A 112 -47.79 -2.80 -19.48
N GLY A 113 -47.45 -3.61 -20.49
CA GLY A 113 -47.45 -3.16 -21.89
C GLY A 113 -46.08 -2.74 -22.44
N LEU A 114 -44.98 -3.10 -21.76
CA LEU A 114 -43.60 -2.79 -22.16
C LEU A 114 -42.94 -3.88 -23.02
N GLY A 115 -43.73 -4.87 -23.47
CA GLY A 115 -43.30 -5.93 -24.38
C GLY A 115 -43.19 -5.44 -25.84
N TRP A 116 -43.37 -6.38 -26.78
CA TRP A 116 -43.16 -6.17 -28.22
C TRP A 116 -43.70 -4.83 -28.74
N ASN A 117 -42.83 -4.03 -29.37
CA ASN A 117 -43.13 -2.74 -29.98
C ASN A 117 -43.86 -1.72 -29.06
N TYR A 118 -43.66 -1.82 -27.74
CA TYR A 118 -44.35 -0.96 -26.75
C TYR A 118 -45.88 -1.02 -26.89
N GLN A 119 -46.39 -2.15 -27.36
CA GLN A 119 -47.83 -2.34 -27.46
C GLN A 119 -48.36 -2.60 -26.06
N LYS A 120 -49.35 -1.79 -25.64
CA LYS A 120 -50.07 -1.94 -24.37
C LYS A 120 -50.67 -3.34 -24.13
N THR A 121 -50.66 -4.18 -25.17
CA THR A 121 -51.18 -5.54 -25.21
C THR A 121 -50.12 -6.61 -24.95
N HIS A 122 -48.84 -6.28 -24.77
CA HIS A 122 -47.74 -7.24 -24.72
C HIS A 122 -46.82 -7.03 -23.50
N ILE A 123 -46.31 -8.12 -22.94
CA ILE A 123 -45.33 -8.11 -21.83
C ILE A 123 -44.20 -9.12 -22.08
N GLY A 124 -43.04 -8.79 -21.55
CA GLY A 124 -41.92 -9.72 -21.39
C GLY A 124 -41.61 -9.98 -19.91
N PRO A 125 -40.41 -10.50 -19.61
CA PRO A 125 -39.99 -10.80 -18.25
C PRO A 125 -39.88 -9.54 -17.37
N GLU A 126 -39.78 -8.33 -17.97
CA GLU A 126 -39.56 -7.09 -17.23
C GLU A 126 -40.64 -6.85 -16.16
N LEU A 127 -41.90 -7.23 -16.44
CA LEU A 127 -43.00 -7.02 -15.51
C LEU A 127 -42.90 -7.92 -14.28
N GLY A 128 -42.52 -9.19 -14.47
CA GLY A 128 -42.31 -10.14 -13.39
C GLY A 128 -41.04 -9.83 -12.59
N MET A 129 -39.96 -9.44 -13.27
CA MET A 129 -38.72 -8.99 -12.62
C MET A 129 -39.01 -7.80 -11.71
N ALA A 130 -39.74 -6.80 -12.20
CA ALA A 130 -40.12 -5.65 -11.40
C ALA A 130 -41.04 -6.01 -10.23
N GLN A 131 -41.96 -6.97 -10.41
CA GLN A 131 -42.80 -7.47 -9.32
C GLN A 131 -41.99 -8.04 -8.15
N TYR A 132 -40.84 -8.67 -8.45
CA TYR A 132 -39.94 -9.20 -7.43
C TYR A 132 -39.03 -8.10 -6.83
N LEU A 133 -38.45 -7.25 -7.68
CA LEU A 133 -37.44 -6.27 -7.27
C LEU A 133 -38.03 -5.04 -6.57
N ASP A 134 -39.21 -4.57 -6.97
CA ASP A 134 -39.82 -3.35 -6.42
C ASP A 134 -39.92 -3.31 -4.90
N PRO A 135 -40.47 -4.33 -4.19
CA PRO A 135 -40.54 -4.31 -2.73
C PRO A 135 -39.16 -4.34 -2.04
N ILE A 136 -38.11 -4.82 -2.73
CA ILE A 136 -36.74 -4.83 -2.22
C ILE A 136 -36.13 -3.43 -2.33
N TYR A 137 -36.24 -2.81 -3.52
CA TYR A 137 -35.65 -1.49 -3.77
C TYR A 137 -36.44 -0.36 -3.11
N ALA A 138 -37.73 -0.55 -2.83
CA ALA A 138 -38.52 0.36 -1.98
C ALA A 138 -37.93 0.52 -0.56
N GLN A 139 -37.12 -0.43 -0.10
CA GLN A 139 -36.45 -0.39 1.21
C GLN A 139 -35.01 0.12 1.14
N LYS A 140 -34.44 0.30 -0.07
CA LYS A 140 -33.08 0.79 -0.24
C LYS A 140 -33.09 2.31 -0.40
N GLU A 141 -32.34 3.00 0.45
CA GLU A 141 -32.16 4.43 0.29
C GLU A 141 -31.19 4.72 -0.87
N ASN A 142 -31.52 5.71 -1.71
CA ASN A 142 -30.67 6.25 -2.78
C ASN A 142 -30.21 5.25 -3.86
N THR A 143 -30.86 4.09 -3.95
CA THR A 143 -30.53 3.04 -4.93
C THR A 143 -31.76 2.70 -5.76
N ASP A 144 -31.65 2.84 -7.08
CA ASP A 144 -32.71 2.47 -8.03
C ASP A 144 -32.35 1.16 -8.75
N ALA A 145 -33.32 0.26 -8.91
CA ALA A 145 -33.18 -0.85 -9.85
C ALA A 145 -33.52 -0.38 -11.26
N ILE A 146 -32.70 -0.74 -12.25
CA ILE A 146 -32.90 -0.35 -13.66
C ILE A 146 -32.84 -1.60 -14.54
N ILE A 147 -33.87 -1.84 -15.34
CA ILE A 147 -33.90 -2.89 -16.36
C ILE A 147 -33.55 -2.27 -17.71
N ILE A 148 -32.52 -2.78 -18.38
CA ILE A 148 -32.16 -2.41 -19.76
C ILE A 148 -32.42 -3.61 -20.66
N LYS A 149 -33.29 -3.45 -21.66
CA LYS A 149 -33.74 -4.55 -22.52
C LYS A 149 -33.38 -4.34 -23.98
N VAL A 150 -32.78 -5.35 -24.62
CA VAL A 150 -32.56 -5.42 -26.08
C VAL A 150 -32.87 -6.84 -26.53
N ALA A 151 -33.94 -7.04 -27.29
CA ALA A 151 -34.36 -8.35 -27.73
C ALA A 151 -35.18 -8.21 -29.02
N ASP A 152 -35.16 -9.26 -29.87
CA ASP A 152 -35.90 -9.26 -31.13
C ASP A 152 -36.33 -10.69 -31.52
N GLY A 153 -37.61 -10.85 -31.84
CA GLY A 153 -38.25 -12.12 -32.12
C GLY A 153 -37.62 -12.89 -33.28
N GLY A 154 -37.61 -14.22 -33.18
CA GLY A 154 -37.15 -15.11 -34.25
C GLY A 154 -35.65 -15.12 -34.54
N THR A 155 -34.85 -14.41 -33.74
CA THR A 155 -33.39 -14.27 -33.96
C THR A 155 -32.58 -15.43 -33.39
N SER A 156 -31.45 -15.73 -34.03
CA SER A 156 -30.54 -16.82 -33.66
C SER A 156 -29.21 -16.34 -33.03
N LEU A 157 -28.62 -17.20 -32.21
CA LEU A 157 -27.29 -17.01 -31.61
C LEU A 157 -26.17 -17.56 -32.49
N VAL A 158 -26.32 -18.77 -33.03
CA VAL A 158 -25.18 -19.51 -33.63
C VAL A 158 -24.94 -19.20 -35.10
N ARG A 159 -25.84 -18.43 -35.72
CA ARG A 159 -25.80 -18.16 -37.15
C ARG A 159 -24.81 -17.05 -37.47
N HIS A 160 -23.95 -17.28 -38.47
CA HIS A 160 -23.02 -16.27 -38.99
C HIS A 160 -23.04 -16.25 -40.52
N TYR A 161 -22.73 -15.08 -41.08
CA TYR A 161 -22.58 -14.82 -42.51
C TYR A 161 -21.10 -14.57 -42.77
N ASP A 162 -20.52 -15.30 -43.74
CA ASP A 162 -19.07 -15.39 -43.98
C ASP A 162 -18.53 -14.30 -44.92
N SER A 163 -19.40 -13.57 -45.61
CA SER A 163 -19.02 -12.56 -46.60
C SER A 163 -19.86 -11.29 -46.49
N VAL A 164 -19.27 -10.15 -46.87
CA VAL A 164 -19.93 -8.83 -46.86
C VAL A 164 -21.05 -8.73 -47.92
N ASN A 165 -20.91 -9.44 -49.04
CA ASN A 165 -21.82 -9.40 -50.19
C ASN A 165 -22.79 -10.59 -50.22
N VAL A 166 -23.38 -10.92 -49.07
CA VAL A 166 -24.37 -12.01 -48.99
C VAL A 166 -25.65 -11.67 -49.75
N ASP A 167 -25.99 -12.48 -50.76
CA ASP A 167 -27.33 -12.44 -51.36
C ASP A 167 -28.33 -13.05 -50.37
N LEU A 168 -29.00 -12.19 -49.61
CA LEU A 168 -29.97 -12.57 -48.59
C LEU A 168 -31.15 -13.39 -49.16
N ASN A 169 -31.38 -13.35 -50.48
CA ASN A 169 -32.45 -14.10 -51.13
C ASN A 169 -32.08 -15.55 -51.48
N PHE A 170 -30.80 -15.94 -51.40
CA PHE A 170 -30.32 -17.22 -51.91
C PHE A 170 -29.62 -18.12 -50.88
N ILE A 171 -29.69 -17.81 -49.59
CA ILE A 171 -29.10 -18.70 -48.59
C ILE A 171 -30.14 -19.72 -48.11
N ALA A 172 -30.04 -20.94 -48.63
CA ALA A 172 -30.90 -22.05 -48.23
C ALA A 172 -30.84 -22.29 -46.72
N GLY A 173 -31.99 -22.30 -46.05
CA GLY A 173 -32.11 -22.55 -44.61
C GLY A 173 -31.99 -21.33 -43.71
N ILE A 174 -31.94 -20.09 -44.25
CA ILE A 174 -32.06 -18.84 -43.48
C ILE A 174 -33.52 -18.55 -43.12
N SER A 175 -33.78 -18.17 -41.87
CA SER A 175 -35.07 -17.59 -41.49
C SER A 175 -35.14 -16.17 -42.06
N GLU A 176 -36.26 -15.79 -42.68
CA GLU A 176 -36.48 -14.41 -43.18
C GLU A 176 -36.20 -13.36 -42.09
N VAL A 177 -36.34 -13.74 -40.83
CA VAL A 177 -36.10 -12.92 -39.66
C VAL A 177 -34.61 -12.66 -39.41
N ASP A 178 -33.72 -13.66 -39.38
CA ASP A 178 -32.27 -13.42 -39.23
C ASP A 178 -31.72 -12.52 -40.37
N ALA A 179 -32.28 -12.65 -41.58
CA ALA A 179 -31.93 -11.82 -42.72
C ALA A 179 -32.39 -10.36 -42.59
N ASN A 180 -33.39 -10.09 -41.76
CA ASN A 180 -34.00 -8.76 -41.57
C ASN A 180 -33.65 -8.09 -40.24
N SER A 181 -33.28 -8.88 -39.22
CA SER A 181 -32.99 -8.45 -37.85
C SER A 181 -31.56 -8.73 -37.42
N GLY A 182 -30.81 -9.52 -38.18
CA GLY A 182 -29.46 -9.96 -37.82
C GLY A 182 -29.45 -10.99 -36.69
N THR A 183 -28.25 -11.24 -36.16
CA THR A 183 -27.96 -12.34 -35.24
C THR A 183 -27.27 -11.84 -33.97
N TRP A 184 -27.28 -12.67 -32.93
CA TRP A 184 -26.53 -12.45 -31.69
C TRP A 184 -25.08 -12.95 -31.74
N TYR A 185 -24.63 -13.39 -32.91
CA TYR A 185 -23.34 -14.05 -33.08
C TYR A 185 -22.19 -13.19 -32.52
N PRO A 186 -21.37 -13.75 -31.61
CA PRO A 186 -20.47 -12.96 -30.79
C PRO A 186 -19.25 -12.47 -31.55
N GLU A 187 -18.77 -11.30 -31.13
CA GLU A 187 -17.71 -10.56 -31.80
C GLU A 187 -16.41 -11.33 -31.98
N SER A 188 -15.98 -12.05 -30.95
CA SER A 188 -14.75 -12.84 -30.98
C SER A 188 -14.78 -13.97 -32.02
N LEU A 189 -15.96 -14.32 -32.54
CA LEU A 189 -16.12 -15.32 -33.60
C LEU A 189 -16.32 -14.71 -34.99
N TRP A 190 -16.36 -13.38 -35.13
CA TRP A 190 -16.55 -12.75 -36.43
C TRP A 190 -15.37 -13.04 -37.35
N ASN A 191 -15.67 -13.67 -38.48
CA ASN A 191 -14.73 -13.95 -39.56
C ASN A 191 -15.34 -13.58 -40.92
N VAL A 192 -15.97 -12.41 -40.99
CA VAL A 192 -16.58 -11.89 -42.21
C VAL A 192 -15.49 -11.37 -43.13
N LEU A 193 -15.54 -11.75 -44.41
CA LEU A 193 -14.54 -11.39 -45.41
C LEU A 193 -15.12 -10.50 -46.52
N TYR A 194 -14.31 -9.59 -47.03
CA TYR A 194 -14.55 -8.94 -48.32
C TYR A 194 -14.30 -9.92 -49.48
N ASP A 195 -14.74 -9.59 -50.70
CA ASP A 195 -14.52 -10.42 -51.91
C ASP A 195 -13.03 -10.70 -52.20
N ASP A 196 -12.13 -9.84 -51.70
CA ASP A 196 -10.68 -10.00 -51.83
C ASP A 196 -10.05 -10.91 -50.75
N GLY A 197 -10.87 -11.46 -49.84
CA GLY A 197 -10.45 -12.35 -48.76
C GLY A 197 -9.91 -11.64 -47.52
N SER A 198 -9.93 -10.30 -47.46
CA SER A 198 -9.54 -9.54 -46.27
C SER A 198 -10.65 -9.55 -45.20
N LYS A 199 -10.27 -9.51 -43.91
CA LYS A 199 -11.21 -9.51 -42.79
C LYS A 199 -11.88 -8.15 -42.65
N ALA A 200 -13.21 -8.15 -42.59
CA ALA A 200 -14.02 -6.96 -42.37
C ALA A 200 -14.13 -6.60 -40.88
N ASP A 201 -14.10 -5.30 -40.58
CA ASP A 201 -14.45 -4.77 -39.26
C ASP A 201 -15.92 -4.36 -39.26
N LEU A 202 -16.76 -5.10 -38.53
CA LEU A 202 -18.20 -4.88 -38.51
C LEU A 202 -18.62 -3.68 -37.63
N TRP A 203 -17.69 -3.02 -36.93
CA TRP A 203 -17.96 -1.75 -36.25
C TRP A 203 -17.90 -0.54 -37.18
N GLU A 204 -17.35 -0.69 -38.38
CA GLU A 204 -17.31 0.39 -39.36
C GLU A 204 -18.72 0.79 -39.80
N SER A 205 -18.97 2.09 -39.94
CA SER A 205 -20.32 2.64 -40.20
C SER A 205 -21.04 2.00 -41.40
N GLN A 206 -20.31 1.66 -42.45
CA GLN A 206 -20.86 1.04 -43.66
C GLN A 206 -21.20 -0.45 -43.49
N LEU A 207 -20.62 -1.13 -42.50
CA LEU A 207 -20.84 -2.55 -42.21
C LEU A 207 -21.61 -2.77 -40.90
N TYR A 208 -21.94 -1.70 -40.17
CA TYR A 208 -22.60 -1.79 -38.88
C TYR A 208 -23.91 -2.59 -38.94
N HIS A 209 -24.68 -2.46 -40.03
CA HIS A 209 -25.91 -3.20 -40.28
C HIS A 209 -25.70 -4.57 -40.95
N HIS A 210 -24.49 -5.13 -40.91
CA HIS A 210 -24.24 -6.49 -41.40
C HIS A 210 -24.95 -7.53 -40.50
N PRO A 211 -25.66 -8.54 -41.04
CA PRO A 211 -26.46 -9.46 -40.24
C PRO A 211 -25.68 -10.25 -39.15
N THR A 212 -24.42 -10.61 -39.40
CA THR A 212 -23.55 -11.25 -38.38
C THR A 212 -23.37 -10.30 -37.19
N GLY A 213 -23.85 -10.71 -36.01
CA GLY A 213 -23.65 -10.00 -34.76
C GLY A 213 -24.31 -8.61 -34.67
N TYR A 214 -25.28 -8.28 -35.53
CA TYR A 214 -25.95 -6.97 -35.47
C TYR A 214 -26.62 -6.71 -34.11
N LEU A 215 -27.35 -7.69 -33.58
CA LEU A 215 -28.05 -7.56 -32.29
C LEU A 215 -27.05 -7.44 -31.13
N TYR A 216 -25.92 -8.15 -31.23
CA TYR A 216 -24.81 -7.98 -30.30
C TYR A 216 -24.28 -6.52 -30.35
N ARG A 217 -24.03 -5.96 -31.54
CA ARG A 217 -23.59 -4.57 -31.67
C ARG A 217 -24.62 -3.58 -31.14
N GLU A 218 -25.89 -3.76 -31.47
CA GLU A 218 -27.00 -2.93 -30.95
C GLU A 218 -27.06 -2.95 -29.42
N LEU A 219 -26.92 -4.12 -28.81
CA LEU A 219 -26.85 -4.24 -27.35
C LEU A 219 -25.66 -3.43 -26.79
N ILE A 220 -24.45 -3.61 -27.32
CA ILE A 220 -23.27 -2.86 -26.84
C ILE A 220 -23.42 -1.35 -27.04
N THR A 221 -23.94 -0.91 -28.19
CA THR A 221 -24.23 0.51 -28.46
C THR A 221 -25.25 1.05 -27.46
N PHE A 222 -26.33 0.29 -27.21
CA PHE A 222 -27.38 0.70 -26.28
C PHE A 222 -26.90 0.75 -24.83
N LEU A 223 -26.02 -0.17 -24.42
CA LEU A 223 -25.38 -0.17 -23.11
C LEU A 223 -24.53 1.09 -22.92
N ARG A 224 -23.73 1.49 -23.92
CA ARG A 224 -22.96 2.75 -23.89
C ARG A 224 -23.87 3.96 -23.73
N THR A 225 -24.96 4.01 -24.51
CA THR A 225 -25.92 5.11 -24.41
C THR A 225 -26.59 5.17 -23.05
N ASN A 226 -27.04 4.05 -22.50
CA ASN A 226 -27.69 4.03 -21.19
C ASN A 226 -26.72 4.36 -20.06
N TYR A 227 -25.48 3.90 -20.13
CA TYR A 227 -24.46 4.28 -19.15
C TYR A 227 -24.32 5.81 -19.07
N ASN A 228 -24.26 6.49 -20.22
CA ASN A 228 -24.22 7.95 -20.27
C ASN A 228 -25.52 8.59 -19.75
N ILE A 229 -26.70 8.06 -20.12
CA ILE A 229 -28.00 8.56 -19.62
C ILE A 229 -28.06 8.46 -18.09
N LEU A 230 -27.55 7.38 -17.50
CA LEU A 230 -27.51 7.20 -16.05
C LEU A 230 -26.59 8.24 -15.40
N GLN A 231 -25.40 8.47 -15.96
CA GLN A 231 -24.50 9.53 -15.48
C GLN A 231 -25.15 10.92 -15.56
N GLU A 232 -25.81 11.23 -16.68
CA GLU A 232 -26.53 12.51 -16.88
C GLU A 232 -27.70 12.68 -15.90
N LYS A 233 -28.35 11.58 -15.48
CA LYS A 233 -29.40 11.58 -14.44
C LYS A 233 -28.85 11.61 -13.01
N GLY A 234 -27.54 11.76 -12.85
CA GLY A 234 -26.87 11.97 -11.56
C GLY A 234 -26.59 10.70 -10.76
N TYR A 235 -26.62 9.51 -11.39
CA TYR A 235 -26.12 8.31 -10.74
C TYR A 235 -24.59 8.37 -10.67
N THR A 236 -24.07 8.33 -9.45
CA THR A 236 -22.63 8.41 -9.17
C THR A 236 -21.97 7.03 -9.14
N LYS A 237 -22.77 5.97 -8.97
CA LYS A 237 -22.33 4.57 -9.03
C LYS A 237 -23.32 3.75 -9.85
N ILE A 238 -22.82 3.01 -10.84
CA ILE A 238 -23.63 2.18 -11.75
C ILE A 238 -23.10 0.74 -11.68
N ASN A 239 -23.89 -0.16 -11.08
CA ASN A 239 -23.54 -1.56 -10.89
C ASN A 239 -24.35 -2.43 -11.86
N PHE A 240 -23.71 -3.08 -12.83
CA PHE A 240 -24.39 -4.11 -13.62
C PHE A 240 -24.51 -5.38 -12.77
N LYS A 241 -25.74 -5.75 -12.42
CA LYS A 241 -26.05 -6.82 -11.47
C LYS A 241 -26.12 -8.19 -12.14
N ALA A 242 -26.80 -8.30 -13.28
CA ALA A 242 -26.93 -9.57 -13.99
C ALA A 242 -27.28 -9.37 -15.47
N PHE A 243 -27.04 -10.40 -16.27
CA PHE A 243 -27.45 -10.52 -17.65
C PHE A 243 -28.46 -11.67 -17.81
N CYS A 244 -29.71 -11.34 -18.07
CA CYS A 244 -30.81 -12.26 -18.30
C CYS A 244 -30.91 -12.59 -19.80
N TRP A 245 -30.85 -13.86 -20.14
CA TRP A 245 -30.87 -14.37 -21.51
C TRP A 245 -32.06 -15.30 -21.74
N MET A 246 -32.98 -14.92 -22.63
CA MET A 246 -34.11 -15.77 -23.04
C MET A 246 -34.06 -16.00 -24.55
N GLN A 247 -33.38 -17.07 -24.94
CA GLN A 247 -33.24 -17.44 -26.34
C GLN A 247 -32.91 -18.92 -26.50
N GLY A 248 -33.26 -19.44 -27.67
CA GLY A 248 -32.82 -20.75 -28.15
C GLY A 248 -33.83 -21.41 -29.09
N GLU A 249 -35.05 -20.91 -29.15
CA GLU A 249 -36.14 -21.39 -30.00
C GLU A 249 -35.75 -21.43 -31.49
N SER A 250 -34.97 -20.45 -31.97
CA SER A 250 -34.42 -20.42 -33.34
C SER A 250 -33.16 -21.28 -33.54
N ASP A 251 -32.55 -21.77 -32.45
CA ASP A 251 -31.30 -22.57 -32.48
C ASP A 251 -31.51 -24.03 -32.09
N VAL A 252 -32.75 -24.49 -31.88
CA VAL A 252 -33.07 -25.89 -31.51
C VAL A 252 -32.41 -26.92 -32.43
N GLY A 253 -32.29 -26.62 -33.72
CA GLY A 253 -31.61 -27.48 -34.70
C GLY A 253 -30.07 -27.48 -34.63
N GLN A 254 -29.47 -26.58 -33.85
CA GLN A 254 -28.03 -26.30 -33.77
C GLN A 254 -27.51 -26.37 -32.32
N TYR A 255 -28.14 -27.21 -31.49
CA TYR A 255 -27.83 -27.33 -30.05
C TYR A 255 -26.36 -27.65 -29.74
N LYS A 256 -25.63 -28.35 -30.63
CA LYS A 256 -24.21 -28.71 -30.41
C LYS A 256 -23.28 -27.48 -30.47
N GLU A 257 -23.58 -26.56 -31.37
CA GLU A 257 -22.84 -25.32 -31.56
C GLU A 257 -23.25 -24.27 -30.52
N TYR A 258 -24.53 -24.29 -30.10
CA TYR A 258 -25.11 -23.33 -29.18
C TYR A 258 -24.29 -23.07 -27.92
N LYS A 259 -23.95 -24.12 -27.16
CA LYS A 259 -23.14 -24.00 -25.93
C LYS A 259 -21.81 -23.29 -26.16
N LYS A 260 -21.11 -23.64 -27.25
CA LYS A 260 -19.79 -23.08 -27.57
C LYS A 260 -19.92 -21.60 -27.90
N VAL A 261 -20.89 -21.24 -28.74
CA VAL A 261 -21.14 -19.86 -29.14
C VAL A 261 -21.61 -19.03 -27.94
N PHE A 262 -22.51 -19.56 -27.10
CA PHE A 262 -22.99 -18.86 -25.91
C PHE A 262 -21.87 -18.55 -24.91
N ASN A 263 -20.95 -19.49 -24.69
CA ASN A 263 -19.81 -19.22 -23.81
C ASN A 263 -18.93 -18.06 -24.31
N VAL A 264 -18.73 -17.97 -25.63
CA VAL A 264 -17.99 -16.85 -26.23
C VAL A 264 -18.80 -15.56 -26.14
N PHE A 265 -20.10 -15.61 -26.44
CA PHE A 265 -21.02 -14.48 -26.30
C PHE A 265 -21.02 -13.90 -24.89
N ALA A 266 -21.16 -14.75 -23.86
CA ALA A 266 -21.12 -14.32 -22.48
C ALA A 266 -19.76 -13.67 -22.12
N SER A 267 -18.65 -14.26 -22.55
CA SER A 267 -17.31 -13.71 -22.35
C SER A 267 -17.13 -12.35 -23.02
N ASP A 268 -17.64 -12.20 -24.24
CA ASP A 268 -17.58 -10.97 -25.01
C ASP A 268 -18.40 -9.85 -24.35
N ILE A 269 -19.64 -10.15 -23.91
CA ILE A 269 -20.49 -9.20 -23.18
C ILE A 269 -19.80 -8.72 -21.89
N ARG A 270 -19.26 -9.64 -21.09
CA ARG A 270 -18.52 -9.31 -19.87
C ARG A 270 -17.33 -8.40 -20.16
N THR A 271 -16.56 -8.73 -21.18
CA THR A 271 -15.40 -7.94 -21.62
C THR A 271 -15.83 -6.53 -22.05
N ARG A 272 -16.85 -6.41 -22.90
CA ARG A 272 -17.33 -5.12 -23.37
C ARG A 272 -17.93 -4.28 -22.25
N LEU A 273 -18.64 -4.87 -21.30
CA LEU A 273 -19.13 -4.15 -20.12
C LEU A 273 -17.98 -3.61 -19.27
N SER A 274 -16.92 -4.39 -19.06
CA SER A 274 -15.73 -3.91 -18.35
C SER A 274 -15.08 -2.72 -19.07
N GLU A 275 -14.98 -2.77 -20.40
CA GLU A 275 -14.44 -1.67 -21.20
C GLU A 275 -15.32 -0.42 -21.20
N ILE A 276 -16.65 -0.58 -21.22
CA ILE A 276 -17.60 0.54 -21.20
C ILE A 276 -17.54 1.30 -19.88
N THR A 277 -17.41 0.56 -18.78
CA THR A 277 -17.54 1.10 -17.42
C THR A 277 -16.21 1.45 -16.77
N GLY A 278 -15.13 0.76 -17.16
CA GLY A 278 -13.83 0.81 -16.48
C GLY A 278 -13.74 -0.11 -15.25
N GLU A 279 -14.79 -0.87 -14.93
CA GLU A 279 -14.88 -1.79 -13.79
C GLU A 279 -14.75 -3.26 -14.24
N ASP A 280 -14.46 -4.18 -13.32
CA ASP A 280 -14.33 -5.61 -13.67
C ASP A 280 -15.68 -6.35 -13.64
N TYR A 281 -16.22 -6.65 -14.82
CA TYR A 281 -17.41 -7.47 -15.03
C TYR A 281 -17.11 -8.87 -15.57
N SER A 282 -15.87 -9.37 -15.46
CA SER A 282 -15.48 -10.73 -15.88
C SER A 282 -16.28 -11.84 -15.21
N SER A 283 -16.91 -11.54 -14.07
CA SER A 283 -17.79 -12.43 -13.31
C SER A 283 -19.24 -11.97 -13.27
N LEU A 284 -19.74 -11.16 -14.22
CA LEU A 284 -21.16 -10.78 -14.24
C LEU A 284 -22.07 -12.04 -14.31
N PRO A 285 -23.07 -12.19 -13.41
CA PRO A 285 -24.04 -13.28 -13.47
C PRO A 285 -24.75 -13.39 -14.83
N MET A 286 -24.71 -14.57 -15.45
CA MET A 286 -25.49 -14.88 -16.65
C MET A 286 -26.67 -15.77 -16.27
N VAL A 287 -27.89 -15.24 -16.28
CA VAL A 287 -29.11 -15.97 -15.93
C VAL A 287 -29.82 -16.38 -17.21
N ILE A 288 -30.07 -17.67 -17.41
CA ILE A 288 -30.57 -18.23 -18.66
C ILE A 288 -31.96 -18.80 -18.45
N GLY A 289 -32.90 -18.45 -19.33
CA GLY A 289 -34.24 -19.02 -19.37
C GLY A 289 -34.31 -20.26 -20.25
N GLU A 290 -34.86 -21.34 -19.73
CA GLU A 290 -35.13 -22.56 -20.48
C GLU A 290 -36.32 -22.38 -21.43
N LEU A 291 -36.28 -23.10 -22.56
CA LEU A 291 -37.43 -23.21 -23.46
C LEU A 291 -38.63 -23.82 -22.71
N GLY A 292 -39.84 -23.31 -22.94
CA GLY A 292 -41.06 -23.77 -22.26
C GLY A 292 -41.47 -25.21 -22.56
N ALA A 293 -42.30 -25.81 -21.69
CA ALA A 293 -42.57 -27.25 -21.55
C ALA A 293 -42.89 -27.99 -22.86
N THR A 294 -43.58 -27.29 -23.76
CA THR A 294 -44.15 -27.86 -24.98
C THR A 294 -43.58 -27.24 -26.24
N TYR A 295 -42.42 -26.56 -26.15
CA TYR A 295 -41.76 -26.07 -27.36
C TYR A 295 -41.30 -27.26 -28.24
N PRO A 296 -41.55 -27.23 -29.57
CA PRO A 296 -41.19 -28.33 -30.45
C PRO A 296 -39.68 -28.66 -30.43
N SER A 297 -39.35 -29.96 -30.47
CA SER A 297 -37.97 -30.48 -30.61
C SER A 297 -36.96 -30.03 -29.54
N ARG A 298 -37.44 -29.53 -28.39
CA ARG A 298 -36.61 -28.86 -27.38
C ARG A 298 -35.69 -29.75 -26.53
N SER A 299 -35.93 -31.05 -26.45
CA SER A 299 -35.37 -31.90 -25.37
C SER A 299 -33.85 -31.80 -25.26
N TYR A 300 -33.15 -32.00 -26.38
CA TYR A 300 -31.68 -31.89 -26.44
C TYR A 300 -31.18 -30.46 -26.22
N PHE A 301 -32.00 -29.46 -26.53
CA PHE A 301 -31.62 -28.05 -26.39
C PHE A 301 -31.71 -27.58 -24.94
N VAL A 302 -32.77 -27.97 -24.22
CA VAL A 302 -32.90 -27.69 -22.77
C VAL A 302 -31.76 -28.34 -21.99
N ASP A 303 -31.40 -29.58 -22.35
CA ASP A 303 -30.21 -30.24 -21.77
C ASP A 303 -28.94 -29.41 -22.00
N VAL A 304 -28.76 -28.87 -23.21
CA VAL A 304 -27.63 -27.97 -23.50
C VAL A 304 -27.68 -26.69 -22.67
N GLN A 305 -28.85 -26.07 -22.48
CA GLN A 305 -29.00 -24.88 -21.63
C GLN A 305 -28.60 -25.19 -20.19
N ARG A 306 -29.03 -26.34 -19.65
CA ARG A 306 -28.66 -26.86 -18.32
C ARG A 306 -27.17 -27.15 -18.16
N GLU A 307 -26.50 -27.49 -19.26
CA GLU A 307 -25.07 -27.73 -19.25
C GLU A 307 -24.21 -26.45 -19.32
N ILE A 308 -24.78 -25.29 -19.67
CA ILE A 308 -24.00 -24.03 -19.78
C ILE A 308 -23.30 -23.69 -18.44
N PRO A 309 -23.98 -23.73 -17.27
CA PRO A 309 -23.34 -23.54 -15.96
C PRO A 309 -22.13 -24.42 -15.67
N LEU A 310 -22.06 -25.60 -16.28
CA LEU A 310 -20.91 -26.51 -16.14
C LEU A 310 -19.66 -25.98 -16.83
N SER A 311 -19.81 -25.15 -17.87
CA SER A 311 -18.72 -24.65 -18.70
C SER A 311 -18.48 -23.14 -18.63
N LEU A 312 -19.43 -22.38 -18.08
CA LEU A 312 -19.36 -20.93 -17.95
C LEU A 312 -19.50 -20.53 -16.47
N GLY A 313 -18.46 -19.94 -15.91
CA GLY A 313 -18.46 -19.45 -14.53
C GLY A 313 -19.51 -18.37 -14.27
N ASN A 314 -20.06 -18.32 -13.06
CA ASN A 314 -21.15 -17.43 -12.63
C ASN A 314 -22.33 -17.37 -13.64
N SER A 315 -22.88 -18.53 -13.99
CA SER A 315 -24.06 -18.65 -14.84
C SER A 315 -25.07 -19.64 -14.27
N TYR A 316 -26.35 -19.42 -14.57
CA TYR A 316 -27.49 -20.04 -13.91
C TYR A 316 -28.58 -20.31 -14.92
N VAL A 317 -29.44 -21.27 -14.60
CA VAL A 317 -30.60 -21.59 -15.43
C VAL A 317 -31.84 -21.54 -14.55
N ILE A 318 -32.82 -20.72 -14.92
CA ILE A 318 -34.10 -20.69 -14.21
C ILE A 318 -35.02 -21.78 -14.74
N ASP A 319 -35.81 -22.39 -13.85
CA ASP A 319 -36.82 -23.41 -14.20
C ASP A 319 -38.07 -22.78 -14.84
N SER A 320 -37.88 -22.18 -16.02
CA SER A 320 -38.97 -21.74 -16.90
C SER A 320 -39.50 -22.89 -17.76
N GLU A 321 -38.83 -24.05 -17.75
CA GLU A 321 -39.27 -25.26 -18.45
C GLU A 321 -40.67 -25.70 -18.01
N LYS A 322 -41.01 -25.52 -16.73
CA LYS A 322 -42.29 -25.96 -16.13
C LYS A 322 -43.55 -25.31 -16.73
N PHE A 323 -43.42 -24.19 -17.45
CA PHE A 323 -44.56 -23.49 -18.03
C PHE A 323 -44.86 -23.98 -19.45
N ALA A 324 -46.07 -24.50 -19.64
CA ALA A 324 -46.53 -25.06 -20.91
C ALA A 324 -47.18 -24.00 -21.81
N MET A 325 -46.90 -24.06 -23.11
CA MET A 325 -47.54 -23.21 -24.13
C MET A 325 -48.69 -23.93 -24.84
N SER A 326 -48.74 -25.25 -24.72
CA SER A 326 -49.82 -26.08 -25.22
C SER A 326 -50.03 -27.30 -24.32
N GLU A 327 -51.18 -27.94 -24.43
CA GLU A 327 -51.48 -29.21 -23.78
C GLU A 327 -52.25 -30.13 -24.72
N MET A 328 -52.30 -31.43 -24.42
CA MET A 328 -53.16 -32.35 -25.15
C MET A 328 -54.61 -32.21 -24.64
N GLY A 329 -55.52 -31.75 -25.49
CA GLY A 329 -56.93 -31.67 -25.18
C GLY A 329 -57.60 -33.05 -25.09
N ALA A 330 -58.83 -33.07 -24.56
CA ALA A 330 -59.62 -34.29 -24.41
C ALA A 330 -59.96 -35.01 -25.74
N ASP A 331 -59.83 -34.32 -26.87
CA ASP A 331 -60.01 -34.86 -28.23
C ASP A 331 -58.68 -35.24 -28.91
N GLU A 332 -57.60 -35.41 -28.14
CA GLU A 332 -56.25 -35.74 -28.60
C GLU A 332 -55.65 -34.70 -29.58
N LYS A 333 -56.11 -33.45 -29.52
CA LYS A 333 -55.52 -32.34 -30.26
C LYS A 333 -54.76 -31.40 -29.34
N SER A 334 -53.70 -30.80 -29.88
CA SER A 334 -52.96 -29.75 -29.18
C SER A 334 -53.85 -28.52 -28.98
N VAL A 335 -53.98 -28.09 -27.72
CA VAL A 335 -54.68 -26.90 -27.28
C VAL A 335 -53.64 -25.87 -26.86
N ILE A 336 -53.74 -24.66 -27.40
CA ILE A 336 -52.85 -23.56 -27.04
C ILE A 336 -53.22 -23.01 -25.66
N LEU A 337 -52.24 -23.03 -24.76
CA LEU A 337 -52.29 -22.44 -23.42
C LEU A 337 -51.61 -21.08 -23.35
N GLY A 338 -50.58 -20.89 -24.16
CA GLY A 338 -49.84 -19.65 -24.28
C GLY A 338 -50.60 -18.56 -25.04
N SER A 339 -49.90 -17.47 -25.33
CA SER A 339 -50.39 -16.45 -26.27
C SER A 339 -50.47 -17.03 -27.70
N ASP A 340 -49.57 -17.96 -27.99
CA ASP A 340 -49.60 -18.87 -29.13
C ASP A 340 -48.82 -20.16 -28.74
N GLY A 341 -48.45 -20.99 -29.73
CA GLY A 341 -47.69 -22.22 -29.50
C GLY A 341 -46.19 -22.03 -29.17
N ALA A 342 -45.69 -20.79 -29.16
CA ALA A 342 -44.29 -20.43 -28.96
C ALA A 342 -44.06 -19.40 -27.84
N HIS A 343 -45.10 -18.69 -27.42
CA HIS A 343 -45.03 -17.65 -26.39
C HIS A 343 -45.95 -17.97 -25.22
N TRP A 344 -45.45 -17.81 -24.00
CA TRP A 344 -46.23 -18.03 -22.78
C TRP A 344 -47.45 -17.12 -22.69
N ASN A 345 -48.40 -17.48 -21.86
CA ASN A 345 -49.51 -16.60 -21.51
C ASN A 345 -49.05 -15.55 -20.48
N TYR A 346 -49.91 -14.56 -20.21
CA TYR A 346 -49.60 -13.49 -19.28
C TYR A 346 -49.19 -13.97 -17.86
N PRO A 347 -49.97 -14.83 -17.16
CA PRO A 347 -49.57 -15.31 -15.83
C PRO A 347 -48.21 -16.02 -15.82
N ASP A 348 -47.97 -16.90 -16.79
CA ASP A 348 -46.74 -17.69 -16.85
C ASP A 348 -45.53 -16.79 -17.17
N MET A 349 -45.66 -15.82 -18.09
CA MET A 349 -44.58 -14.87 -18.38
C MET A 349 -44.24 -13.98 -17.18
N VAL A 350 -45.23 -13.57 -16.39
CA VAL A 350 -44.98 -12.85 -15.12
C VAL A 350 -44.20 -13.73 -14.15
N GLU A 351 -44.53 -15.00 -14.03
CA GLU A 351 -43.81 -15.91 -13.14
C GLU A 351 -42.39 -16.21 -13.64
N VAL A 352 -42.20 -16.40 -14.94
CA VAL A 352 -40.87 -16.48 -15.57
C VAL A 352 -40.05 -15.22 -15.27
N GLY A 353 -40.66 -14.04 -15.39
CA GLY A 353 -40.01 -12.78 -15.03
C GLY A 353 -39.62 -12.72 -13.55
N LYS A 354 -40.45 -13.23 -12.62
CA LYS A 354 -40.08 -13.30 -11.21
C LYS A 354 -38.90 -14.22 -10.97
N LEU A 355 -38.85 -15.38 -11.63
CA LEU A 355 -37.70 -16.28 -11.56
C LEU A 355 -36.42 -15.57 -12.01
N PHE A 356 -36.48 -14.79 -13.10
CA PHE A 356 -35.36 -13.94 -13.51
C PHE A 356 -34.99 -12.89 -12.47
N GLY A 357 -35.98 -12.17 -11.92
CA GLY A 357 -35.76 -11.13 -10.92
C GLY A 357 -35.12 -11.68 -9.64
N GLU A 358 -35.65 -12.81 -9.15
CA GLU A 358 -35.15 -13.54 -8.00
C GLU A 358 -33.74 -14.06 -8.24
N GLN A 359 -33.53 -14.83 -9.30
CA GLN A 359 -32.24 -15.43 -9.60
C GLN A 359 -31.17 -14.36 -9.83
N SER A 360 -31.50 -13.30 -10.57
CA SER A 360 -30.58 -12.18 -10.82
C SER A 360 -30.24 -11.41 -9.55
N TYR A 361 -31.23 -11.12 -8.71
CA TYR A 361 -30.99 -10.43 -7.44
C TYR A 361 -30.10 -11.28 -6.54
N LYS A 362 -30.45 -12.55 -6.34
CA LYS A 362 -29.67 -13.44 -5.50
C LYS A 362 -28.26 -13.66 -6.06
N ALA A 363 -28.11 -13.92 -7.36
CA ALA A 363 -26.81 -14.14 -8.01
C ALA A 363 -25.86 -12.93 -7.95
N SER A 364 -26.41 -11.73 -7.79
CA SER A 364 -25.68 -10.46 -7.78
C SER A 364 -25.58 -9.83 -6.38
N ALA A 365 -26.19 -10.45 -5.37
CA ALA A 365 -26.01 -10.08 -3.98
C ALA A 365 -24.56 -10.39 -3.59
N GLU A 366 -23.94 -9.54 -2.78
CA GLU A 366 -22.58 -9.78 -2.25
C GLU A 366 -22.53 -11.00 -1.31
N ASP A 367 -23.70 -11.48 -0.89
CA ASP A 367 -23.91 -12.74 -0.18
C ASP A 367 -23.90 -13.90 -1.18
N ASN A 368 -22.87 -14.75 -1.10
CA ASN A 368 -22.80 -15.93 -1.96
C ASN A 368 -23.69 -17.03 -1.38
N TRP A 369 -24.50 -17.64 -2.22
CA TRP A 369 -25.41 -18.70 -1.81
C TRP A 369 -25.21 -19.87 -2.75
N LEU A 370 -25.25 -21.09 -2.21
CA LEU A 370 -25.19 -22.33 -2.97
C LEU A 370 -26.51 -23.09 -2.76
N TYR A 371 -27.28 -23.26 -3.83
CA TYR A 371 -28.48 -24.08 -3.81
C TYR A 371 -28.14 -25.52 -4.22
N ILE A 372 -28.47 -26.52 -3.40
CA ILE A 372 -28.23 -27.94 -3.69
C ILE A 372 -29.54 -28.72 -3.59
N ASP A 373 -30.05 -29.18 -4.73
CA ASP A 373 -31.24 -30.05 -4.79
C ASP A 373 -30.83 -31.52 -4.72
N VAL A 374 -31.13 -32.21 -3.60
CA VAL A 374 -30.78 -33.63 -3.39
C VAL A 374 -32.05 -34.48 -3.47
N GLY A 375 -32.43 -34.88 -4.68
CA GLY A 375 -33.58 -35.73 -4.92
C GLY A 375 -33.29 -37.22 -4.66
N ALA A 376 -34.23 -37.93 -4.02
CA ALA A 376 -34.04 -39.33 -3.59
C ALA A 376 -33.95 -40.36 -4.75
N LYS A 377 -34.13 -39.96 -6.02
CA LYS A 377 -34.10 -40.86 -7.20
C LYS A 377 -33.54 -40.28 -8.51
N ARG A 378 -32.91 -39.11 -8.50
CA ARG A 378 -32.25 -38.57 -9.70
C ARG A 378 -30.95 -37.88 -9.32
N SER A 379 -29.85 -38.43 -9.80
CA SER A 379 -28.47 -38.09 -9.46
C SER A 379 -27.96 -36.73 -9.97
N ASP A 380 -28.73 -35.93 -10.72
CA ASP A 380 -28.12 -34.94 -11.62
C ASP A 380 -28.84 -33.58 -11.75
N ARG A 381 -29.31 -32.97 -10.65
CA ARG A 381 -29.67 -31.53 -10.65
C ARG A 381 -28.59 -30.71 -9.92
N TYR A 382 -27.73 -30.05 -10.70
CA TYR A 382 -26.77 -29.07 -10.21
C TYR A 382 -27.26 -27.68 -10.60
N ASP A 383 -27.88 -26.94 -9.68
CA ASP A 383 -28.12 -25.51 -9.89
C ASP A 383 -26.92 -24.74 -9.33
N LYS A 384 -25.93 -24.52 -10.21
CA LYS A 384 -24.66 -23.91 -9.82
C LYS A 384 -24.89 -22.43 -9.59
N THR A 385 -25.06 -22.03 -8.33
CA THR A 385 -25.13 -20.61 -7.98
C THR A 385 -23.76 -20.00 -7.64
N SER A 386 -23.48 -18.81 -8.20
CA SER A 386 -22.36 -17.84 -8.12
C SER A 386 -20.91 -18.27 -8.00
N LEU A 387 -20.65 -19.50 -7.61
CA LEU A 387 -19.33 -19.96 -7.21
C LEU A 387 -18.66 -20.63 -8.40
N GLU A 388 -17.79 -19.88 -9.07
CA GLU A 388 -16.82 -20.47 -9.98
C GLU A 388 -15.99 -21.53 -9.22
N ASN A 389 -16.00 -22.76 -9.74
CA ASN A 389 -15.18 -23.90 -9.32
C ASN A 389 -15.68 -24.80 -8.16
N VAL A 390 -16.86 -24.61 -7.57
CA VAL A 390 -17.35 -25.60 -6.57
C VAL A 390 -17.59 -26.96 -7.22
N LYS A 391 -16.81 -27.98 -6.81
CA LYS A 391 -17.00 -29.38 -7.23
C LYS A 391 -17.78 -30.14 -6.16
N LEU A 392 -19.09 -30.24 -6.35
CA LEU A 392 -19.97 -31.07 -5.51
C LEU A 392 -19.79 -32.55 -5.87
N ASP A 393 -18.98 -33.30 -5.10
CA ASP A 393 -19.04 -34.76 -5.09
C ASP A 393 -20.04 -35.18 -3.99
N ILE A 394 -21.26 -35.54 -4.40
CA ILE A 394 -22.25 -36.16 -3.50
C ILE A 394 -21.97 -37.66 -3.53
N ASP A 395 -21.25 -38.18 -2.54
CA ASP A 395 -21.29 -39.61 -2.26
C ASP A 395 -22.72 -39.93 -1.83
N GLU A 396 -23.36 -40.89 -2.50
CA GLU A 396 -24.75 -41.33 -2.28
C GLU A 396 -25.13 -41.30 -0.79
N PHE A 397 -26.40 -40.99 -0.49
CA PHE A 397 -27.03 -41.40 0.77
C PHE A 397 -26.97 -42.93 0.88
N ASN A 398 -25.83 -43.46 1.27
CA ASN A 398 -25.68 -44.86 1.64
C ASN A 398 -26.45 -45.06 2.95
N ASP A 399 -26.81 -46.31 3.25
CA ASP A 399 -27.73 -46.76 4.33
C ASP A 399 -27.43 -46.24 5.76
N ASN A 400 -26.42 -45.38 5.92
CA ASN A 400 -25.97 -44.75 7.16
C ASN A 400 -26.20 -43.22 7.23
N GLY A 401 -26.83 -42.57 6.24
CA GLY A 401 -27.29 -41.17 6.34
C GLY A 401 -26.17 -40.11 6.39
N LYS A 402 -25.19 -40.18 5.48
CA LYS A 402 -24.06 -39.23 5.42
C LYS A 402 -24.15 -38.36 4.17
N LEU A 403 -24.19 -37.04 4.34
CA LEU A 403 -24.08 -36.06 3.26
C LEU A 403 -22.67 -35.44 3.28
N SER A 404 -21.94 -35.52 2.17
CA SER A 404 -20.62 -34.89 2.01
C SER A 404 -20.61 -34.03 0.75
N PHE A 405 -19.96 -32.87 0.80
CA PHE A 405 -19.73 -32.02 -0.37
C PHE A 405 -18.41 -31.27 -0.26
N SER A 406 -17.80 -30.96 -1.40
CA SER A 406 -16.51 -30.25 -1.46
C SER A 406 -16.61 -28.95 -2.26
N CYS A 407 -15.81 -27.94 -1.92
CA CYS A 407 -15.68 -26.72 -2.71
C CYS A 407 -14.21 -26.47 -3.10
N ASP A 408 -13.97 -26.06 -4.36
CA ASP A 408 -12.66 -25.58 -4.83
C ASP A 408 -12.44 -24.16 -4.30
N LEU A 409 -11.27 -23.92 -3.76
CA LEU A 409 -10.89 -22.78 -2.94
C LEU A 409 -10.27 -21.63 -3.73
N LYS A 410 -10.36 -21.63 -5.08
CA LYS A 410 -9.89 -20.49 -5.89
C LYS A 410 -10.58 -19.16 -5.56
N LYS A 411 -11.78 -19.20 -4.96
CA LYS A 411 -12.35 -18.15 -4.09
C LYS A 411 -12.87 -18.87 -2.85
N LEU A 412 -12.27 -18.58 -1.69
CA LEU A 412 -12.56 -19.29 -0.45
C LEU A 412 -13.86 -18.80 0.19
N TYR A 413 -14.85 -19.68 0.30
CA TYR A 413 -16.14 -19.41 0.92
C TYR A 413 -16.29 -20.11 2.28
N ASN A 414 -16.78 -19.41 3.31
CA ASN A 414 -17.15 -20.02 4.59
C ASN A 414 -18.64 -20.36 4.58
N ILE A 415 -19.00 -21.61 4.94
CA ILE A 415 -20.40 -21.95 5.16
C ILE A 415 -20.90 -21.27 6.44
N THR A 416 -21.94 -20.46 6.34
CA THR A 416 -22.52 -19.70 7.47
C THR A 416 -23.82 -20.30 7.97
N SER A 417 -24.57 -20.97 7.09
CA SER A 417 -25.71 -21.80 7.44
C SER A 417 -25.85 -22.97 6.47
N LEU A 418 -26.42 -24.06 6.97
CA LEU A 418 -26.76 -25.26 6.22
C LEU A 418 -28.07 -25.79 6.76
N SER A 419 -29.09 -25.97 5.92
CA SER A 419 -30.40 -26.44 6.37
C SER A 419 -31.06 -27.42 5.39
N ILE A 420 -31.98 -28.24 5.92
CA ILE A 420 -32.96 -29.01 5.16
C ILE A 420 -34.35 -28.61 5.66
N GLY A 421 -35.14 -27.92 4.81
CA GLY A 421 -36.39 -27.30 5.26
C GLY A 421 -36.13 -26.34 6.44
N GLU A 422 -36.83 -26.55 7.56
CA GLU A 422 -36.63 -25.77 8.80
C GLU A 422 -35.52 -26.31 9.73
N ILE A 423 -34.83 -27.39 9.35
CA ILE A 423 -33.84 -28.05 10.20
C ILE A 423 -32.45 -27.44 9.95
N ASP A 424 -31.85 -26.84 10.98
CA ASP A 424 -30.44 -26.40 10.96
C ASP A 424 -29.49 -27.59 11.10
N LEU A 425 -28.62 -27.75 10.11
CA LEU A 425 -27.63 -28.80 10.02
C LEU A 425 -26.24 -28.37 10.48
N MET A 426 -25.99 -27.07 10.69
CA MET A 426 -24.70 -26.56 11.14
C MET A 426 -24.09 -27.27 12.35
N PRO A 427 -24.87 -27.70 13.37
CA PRO A 427 -24.34 -28.45 14.52
C PRO A 427 -23.71 -29.80 14.16
N TYR A 428 -24.04 -30.35 12.98
CA TYR A 428 -23.61 -31.66 12.51
C TYR A 428 -22.51 -31.57 11.44
N VAL A 429 -22.10 -30.36 11.06
CA VAL A 429 -21.08 -30.11 10.04
C VAL A 429 -19.69 -30.22 10.65
N THR A 430 -18.86 -31.03 10.00
CA THR A 430 -17.41 -31.05 10.16
C THR A 430 -16.75 -30.61 8.86
N HIS A 431 -15.52 -30.11 8.90
CA HIS A 431 -14.79 -29.75 7.68
C HIS A 431 -13.33 -30.15 7.73
N SER A 432 -12.73 -30.35 6.56
CA SER A 432 -11.30 -30.61 6.36
C SER A 432 -10.78 -29.83 5.15
N VAL A 433 -9.50 -29.46 5.18
CA VAL A 433 -8.82 -28.76 4.08
C VAL A 433 -7.79 -29.70 3.46
N ASN A 434 -7.80 -29.85 2.14
CA ASN A 434 -6.84 -30.64 1.38
C ASN A 434 -6.44 -29.90 0.09
N GLY A 435 -5.25 -29.29 0.08
CA GLY A 435 -4.79 -28.46 -1.03
C GLY A 435 -5.74 -27.29 -1.30
N ASN A 436 -6.17 -27.15 -2.56
CA ASN A 436 -7.14 -26.13 -2.98
C ASN A 436 -8.61 -26.55 -2.76
N TYR A 437 -8.90 -27.51 -1.87
CA TYR A 437 -10.27 -27.94 -1.60
C TYR A 437 -10.60 -27.88 -0.11
N ARG A 438 -11.79 -27.38 0.23
CA ARG A 438 -12.39 -27.52 1.56
C ARG A 438 -13.57 -28.46 1.43
N THR A 439 -13.55 -29.54 2.21
CA THR A 439 -14.60 -30.54 2.25
C THR A 439 -15.44 -30.32 3.49
N TYR A 440 -16.76 -30.25 3.33
CA TYR A 440 -17.73 -30.21 4.41
C TYR A 440 -18.44 -31.56 4.49
N THR A 441 -18.61 -32.06 5.71
CA THR A 441 -19.20 -33.37 5.98
C THR A 441 -20.23 -33.24 7.08
N VAL A 442 -21.49 -33.59 6.78
CA VAL A 442 -22.59 -33.64 7.74
C VAL A 442 -22.67 -35.06 8.29
N ASN A 443 -22.50 -35.21 9.61
CA ASN A 443 -22.54 -36.52 10.27
C ASN A 443 -23.76 -36.66 11.18
N GLY A 444 -24.46 -37.80 11.08
CA GLY A 444 -25.45 -38.20 12.09
C GLY A 444 -26.86 -37.63 11.92
N VAL A 445 -27.25 -37.23 10.70
CA VAL A 445 -28.59 -36.71 10.40
C VAL A 445 -29.36 -37.76 9.60
N ASN A 446 -30.43 -38.31 10.18
CA ASN A 446 -31.31 -39.26 9.52
C ASN A 446 -32.42 -38.49 8.78
N VAL A 447 -32.22 -38.24 7.50
CA VAL A 447 -33.22 -37.56 6.65
C VAL A 447 -34.17 -38.63 6.12
N ASP A 448 -35.46 -38.52 6.44
CA ASP A 448 -36.48 -39.49 6.02
C ASP A 448 -36.49 -39.58 4.48
N ASN A 449 -36.06 -40.73 3.97
CA ASN A 449 -35.74 -41.06 2.59
C ASN A 449 -36.98 -41.21 1.67
N THR A 450 -38.09 -40.60 2.07
CA THR A 450 -39.39 -40.68 1.40
C THR A 450 -39.87 -39.37 0.76
N GLN A 451 -39.12 -38.27 0.91
CA GLN A 451 -39.43 -36.97 0.28
C GLN A 451 -38.16 -36.36 -0.35
N ASP A 452 -38.32 -35.63 -1.45
CA ASP A 452 -37.25 -34.80 -2.01
C ASP A 452 -36.88 -33.74 -0.96
N ALA A 453 -35.60 -33.74 -0.54
CA ALA A 453 -35.11 -32.83 0.50
C ALA A 453 -34.14 -31.83 -0.15
N THR A 454 -34.55 -30.57 -0.17
CA THR A 454 -33.69 -29.46 -0.63
C THR A 454 -32.72 -29.10 0.48
N VAL A 455 -31.43 -29.02 0.13
CA VAL A 455 -30.36 -28.58 1.04
C VAL A 455 -29.95 -27.15 0.66
N GLU A 456 -30.07 -26.22 1.59
CA GLU A 456 -29.65 -24.83 1.40
C GLU A 456 -28.34 -24.57 2.12
N ALA A 457 -27.33 -24.03 1.42
CA ALA A 457 -26.03 -23.70 1.99
C ALA A 457 -25.65 -22.25 1.70
N PHE A 458 -25.30 -21.49 2.74
CA PHE A 458 -24.95 -20.08 2.63
C PHE A 458 -23.45 -19.89 2.79
N PHE A 459 -22.87 -19.04 1.96
CA PHE A 459 -21.43 -18.90 1.80
C PHE A 459 -21.01 -17.43 1.84
N THR A 460 -20.16 -17.01 2.78
CA THR A 460 -19.61 -15.64 2.73
C THR A 460 -18.28 -15.62 1.98
N ASN A 461 -18.05 -14.57 1.18
CA ASN A 461 -16.73 -14.29 0.60
C ASN A 461 -15.73 -14.17 1.76
N ALA A 462 -14.62 -14.92 1.73
CA ALA A 462 -13.50 -14.60 2.61
C ALA A 462 -12.90 -13.25 2.18
N ASP A 463 -12.64 -12.34 3.12
CA ASP A 463 -11.98 -11.06 2.82
C ASP A 463 -10.66 -11.32 2.09
N THR A 464 -10.53 -10.80 0.87
CA THR A 464 -9.30 -10.94 0.07
C THR A 464 -8.38 -9.74 0.27
N TYR A 465 -7.12 -10.02 0.56
CA TYR A 465 -6.04 -9.06 0.63
C TYR A 465 -5.08 -9.32 -0.53
N THR A 466 -4.57 -8.27 -1.15
CA THR A 466 -3.52 -8.40 -2.17
C THR A 466 -2.17 -8.50 -1.46
N VAL A 467 -1.44 -9.55 -1.74
CA VAL A 467 -0.08 -9.78 -1.29
C VAL A 467 0.85 -9.60 -2.46
N SER A 468 1.62 -8.52 -2.44
CA SER A 468 2.65 -8.23 -3.42
C SER A 468 3.99 -8.74 -2.88
N VAL A 469 4.56 -9.77 -3.50
CA VAL A 469 5.86 -10.31 -3.14
C VAL A 469 6.92 -9.69 -4.06
N SER A 470 7.88 -8.98 -3.49
CA SER A 470 9.05 -8.44 -4.20
C SER A 470 10.30 -9.22 -3.80
N ILE A 471 10.95 -9.84 -4.78
CA ILE A 471 12.19 -10.58 -4.59
C ILE A 471 13.38 -9.72 -5.03
N ALA A 472 14.31 -9.45 -4.12
CA ALA A 472 15.58 -8.81 -4.41
C ALA A 472 16.73 -9.82 -4.27
N GLN A 473 17.47 -10.08 -5.36
CA GLN A 473 18.72 -10.85 -5.31
C GLN A 473 19.89 -9.89 -5.17
N GLU A 474 20.66 -9.99 -4.09
CA GLU A 474 21.91 -9.26 -3.96
C GLU A 474 23.05 -10.11 -4.56
N GLY A 475 23.73 -9.61 -5.60
CA GLY A 475 25.05 -10.11 -6.00
C GLY A 475 25.18 -10.93 -7.30
N ASN A 476 24.17 -11.02 -8.17
CA ASN A 476 24.35 -11.61 -9.50
C ASN A 476 24.57 -10.55 -10.59
N SER A 477 25.58 -10.78 -11.43
CA SER A 477 26.05 -9.94 -12.55
C SER A 477 25.06 -9.79 -13.73
N TYR A 478 23.79 -10.11 -13.52
CA TYR A 478 22.68 -9.84 -14.43
C TYR A 478 21.63 -9.02 -13.68
N GLY A 479 21.76 -7.69 -13.78
CA GLY A 479 20.87 -6.59 -13.36
C GLY A 479 19.70 -6.87 -12.40
N ASP A 480 19.58 -6.03 -11.38
CA ASP A 480 18.48 -5.87 -10.42
C ASP A 480 17.07 -6.16 -11.01
N LYS A 481 16.72 -7.45 -11.12
CA LYS A 481 15.39 -7.87 -11.55
C LYS A 481 14.55 -8.10 -10.31
N ILE A 482 13.71 -7.13 -10.00
CA ILE A 482 12.63 -7.30 -9.04
C ILE A 482 11.54 -8.10 -9.73
N TYR A 483 11.33 -9.33 -9.27
CA TYR A 483 10.14 -10.10 -9.62
C TYR A 483 9.03 -9.70 -8.65
N THR A 484 7.95 -9.14 -9.19
CA THR A 484 6.75 -8.83 -8.42
C THR A 484 5.68 -9.84 -8.77
N TYR A 485 5.23 -10.59 -7.77
CA TYR A 485 4.08 -11.48 -7.87
C TYR A 485 2.95 -10.92 -7.02
N GLU A 486 1.78 -10.76 -7.62
CA GLU A 486 0.57 -10.39 -6.89
C GLU A 486 -0.27 -11.65 -6.69
N ASN A 487 -0.43 -12.04 -5.42
CA ASN A 487 -1.31 -13.13 -5.02
C ASN A 487 -2.42 -12.58 -4.12
N LYS A 488 -3.63 -13.11 -4.25
CA LYS A 488 -4.71 -12.82 -3.31
C LYS A 488 -4.61 -13.77 -2.12
N VAL A 489 -4.59 -13.25 -0.89
CA VAL A 489 -4.54 -14.01 0.38
C VAL A 489 -5.72 -13.62 1.26
N TYR A 490 -6.29 -14.59 1.97
CA TYR A 490 -7.62 -14.46 2.57
C TYR A 490 -7.55 -14.23 4.09
N ALA A 491 -8.41 -13.39 4.66
CA ALA A 491 -8.55 -13.24 6.12
C ALA A 491 -8.75 -14.62 6.77
N ASN A 492 -7.96 -14.90 7.81
CA ASN A 492 -7.94 -16.17 8.55
C ASN A 492 -7.37 -17.38 7.78
N ALA A 493 -6.60 -17.19 6.70
CA ALA A 493 -5.71 -18.24 6.20
C ALA A 493 -4.72 -18.61 7.32
N GLY A 494 -4.93 -19.77 7.96
CA GLY A 494 -4.18 -20.18 9.14
C GLY A 494 -2.70 -20.51 8.91
N TYR A 495 -2.22 -20.38 7.67
CA TYR A 495 -0.82 -20.14 7.30
C TYR A 495 -0.73 -19.73 5.82
N TYR A 496 0.31 -18.98 5.45
CA TYR A 496 0.68 -18.63 4.08
C TYR A 496 2.03 -19.25 3.73
N GLU A 497 2.07 -20.05 2.67
CA GLU A 497 3.26 -20.79 2.23
C GLU A 497 3.89 -20.10 1.01
N LEU A 498 5.13 -19.64 1.14
CA LEU A 498 5.89 -19.03 0.06
C LEU A 498 6.98 -20.00 -0.42
N ASN A 499 6.78 -20.54 -1.63
CA ASN A 499 7.77 -21.34 -2.34
C ASN A 499 8.75 -20.40 -3.07
N ALA A 500 9.87 -20.12 -2.44
CA ALA A 500 10.85 -19.18 -2.95
C ALA A 500 12.01 -19.99 -3.52
N HIS A 501 11.96 -20.33 -4.82
CA HIS A 501 13.01 -21.15 -5.45
C HIS A 501 14.26 -20.31 -5.77
N PRO A 502 15.37 -20.41 -5.01
CA PRO A 502 16.58 -19.72 -5.36
C PRO A 502 17.15 -20.35 -6.64
N THR A 503 17.42 -19.51 -7.65
CA THR A 503 18.23 -19.92 -8.79
C THR A 503 19.68 -20.12 -8.31
N GLN A 504 19.96 -21.36 -7.95
CA GLN A 504 21.26 -22.01 -7.72
C GLN A 504 22.18 -21.59 -6.55
N ASP A 505 22.22 -20.36 -6.01
CA ASP A 505 23.25 -20.03 -4.99
C ASP A 505 22.84 -19.10 -3.82
N GLY A 506 21.57 -18.68 -3.72
CA GLY A 506 21.10 -17.73 -2.70
C GLY A 506 20.28 -18.37 -1.58
N ARG A 507 20.39 -17.84 -0.35
CA ARG A 507 19.48 -18.14 0.77
C ARG A 507 18.62 -16.96 1.12
N VAL A 508 17.39 -17.23 1.55
CA VAL A 508 16.52 -16.19 2.12
C VAL A 508 17.12 -15.70 3.43
N TYR A 509 17.64 -14.48 3.41
CA TYR A 509 18.30 -13.82 4.53
C TYR A 509 17.29 -13.04 5.39
N LYS A 510 16.34 -12.38 4.72
CA LYS A 510 15.38 -11.51 5.36
C LYS A 510 14.05 -11.55 4.62
N VAL A 511 12.98 -11.72 5.40
CA VAL A 511 11.61 -11.51 4.95
C VAL A 511 11.01 -10.36 5.75
N THR A 512 10.48 -9.36 5.06
CA THR A 512 9.65 -8.31 5.66
C THR A 512 8.23 -8.41 5.13
N ILE A 513 7.23 -8.16 5.99
CA ILE A 513 5.85 -7.88 5.61
C ILE A 513 5.59 -6.43 5.99
N ASN A 514 5.26 -5.58 5.02
CA ASN A 514 4.98 -4.15 5.21
C ASN A 514 6.09 -3.41 5.97
N GLY A 515 7.34 -3.83 5.75
CA GLY A 515 8.52 -3.27 6.44
C GLY A 515 8.78 -3.85 7.83
N VAL A 516 7.91 -4.71 8.37
CA VAL A 516 8.12 -5.45 9.62
C VAL A 516 8.85 -6.75 9.32
N GLU A 517 9.98 -7.01 10.00
CA GLU A 517 10.74 -8.24 9.83
C GLU A 517 10.00 -9.43 10.48
N VAL A 518 9.76 -10.48 9.68
CA VAL A 518 8.87 -11.61 10.02
C VAL A 518 9.66 -12.85 10.41
N ALA A 519 10.75 -13.07 9.70
CA ALA A 519 11.65 -14.20 9.88
C ALA A 519 13.07 -13.74 9.50
N GLY A 520 13.96 -13.76 10.48
CA GLY A 520 15.40 -13.72 10.25
C GLY A 520 15.91 -15.14 9.99
N ALA A 521 16.66 -15.31 8.90
CA ALA A 521 17.42 -16.50 8.51
C ALA A 521 17.03 -17.82 9.21
N LYS A 522 15.95 -18.48 8.76
CA LYS A 522 15.74 -19.90 9.04
C LYS A 522 15.35 -20.65 7.78
N ASN A 523 16.15 -21.67 7.49
CA ASN A 523 15.95 -22.63 6.41
C ASN A 523 14.58 -23.30 6.50
N SER A 524 13.60 -22.72 5.85
CA SER A 524 12.43 -23.45 5.39
C SER A 524 12.12 -22.94 3.99
N ASP A 525 12.46 -23.75 2.99
CA ASP A 525 11.70 -23.76 1.74
C ASP A 525 10.68 -24.90 1.92
N PRO A 526 9.38 -24.61 2.02
CA PRO A 526 8.75 -23.28 1.88
C PRO A 526 8.85 -22.39 3.13
N ILE A 527 8.79 -21.06 2.96
CA ILE A 527 8.64 -20.11 4.07
C ILE A 527 7.18 -20.17 4.52
N ILE A 528 6.95 -20.55 5.78
CA ILE A 528 5.61 -20.63 6.37
C ILE A 528 5.39 -19.39 7.23
N ILE A 529 4.39 -18.58 6.89
CA ILE A 529 3.90 -17.47 7.71
C ILE A 529 2.62 -17.95 8.38
N ASP A 530 2.65 -18.23 9.69
CA ASP A 530 1.52 -18.81 10.43
C ASP A 530 0.25 -17.93 10.34
N ASN A 531 0.39 -16.61 10.41
CA ASN A 531 -0.73 -15.70 10.20
C ASN A 531 -0.28 -14.35 9.65
N ILE A 532 -0.56 -14.07 8.38
CA ILE A 532 -0.15 -12.81 7.73
C ILE A 532 -0.88 -11.58 8.29
N PHE A 533 -2.03 -11.78 8.96
CA PHE A 533 -2.85 -10.72 9.55
C PHE A 533 -2.32 -10.20 10.89
N ASP A 534 -1.31 -10.84 11.46
CA ASP A 534 -0.63 -10.36 12.66
C ASP A 534 0.23 -9.10 12.35
N TYR A 535 0.41 -8.77 11.07
CA TYR A 535 1.20 -7.63 10.60
C TYR A 535 0.29 -6.50 10.10
N PRO A 536 0.61 -5.23 10.38
CA PRO A 536 -0.23 -4.11 9.99
C PRO A 536 -0.21 -3.91 8.46
N ALA A 537 -1.38 -3.92 7.82
CA ALA A 537 -1.55 -3.61 6.40
C ALA A 537 -1.12 -2.15 6.07
N THR A 538 -0.52 -1.90 4.91
CA THR A 538 -0.10 -0.53 4.52
C THR A 538 -1.27 0.34 4.06
N ASP A 539 -2.34 -0.27 3.52
CA ASP A 539 -3.65 0.27 3.14
C ASP A 539 -4.71 -0.85 3.30
N ASP A 540 -6.02 -0.53 3.38
CA ASP A 540 -7.13 -1.38 3.86
C ASP A 540 -7.21 -2.84 3.38
N LYS A 541 -6.49 -3.28 2.34
CA LYS A 541 -6.43 -4.68 1.87
C LYS A 541 -5.08 -5.08 1.22
N LYS A 542 -3.93 -4.54 1.65
CA LYS A 542 -2.62 -4.85 1.03
C LYS A 542 -1.51 -5.25 2.00
N PHE A 543 -0.80 -6.33 1.66
CA PHE A 543 0.48 -6.72 2.27
C PHE A 543 1.59 -6.73 1.22
N LYS A 544 2.72 -6.12 1.55
CA LYS A 544 3.95 -6.14 0.76
C LYS A 544 4.94 -7.07 1.44
N ILE A 545 5.27 -8.19 0.80
CA ILE A 545 6.30 -9.10 1.29
C ILE A 545 7.59 -8.82 0.52
N GLU A 546 8.68 -8.50 1.20
CA GLU A 546 9.99 -8.36 0.57
C GLU A 546 10.87 -9.51 1.03
N VAL A 547 11.35 -10.28 0.05
CA VAL A 547 12.26 -11.40 0.29
C VAL A 547 13.63 -11.03 -0.25
N GLN A 548 14.60 -10.96 0.65
CA GLN A 548 15.98 -10.65 0.32
C GLN A 548 16.81 -11.92 0.39
N TYR A 549 17.58 -12.16 -0.67
CA TYR A 549 18.51 -13.27 -0.72
C TYR A 549 19.94 -12.79 -0.44
N SER A 550 20.66 -13.51 0.42
CA SER A 550 22.10 -13.34 0.59
C SER A 550 22.85 -14.56 0.03
N LYS A 551 24.14 -14.35 -0.28
CA LYS A 551 25.07 -15.44 -0.55
C LYS A 551 25.15 -16.37 0.68
N ILE A 552 25.20 -17.69 0.46
CA ILE A 552 25.44 -18.66 1.54
C ILE A 552 26.75 -18.32 2.26
N PRO A 553 26.75 -18.05 3.57
CA PRO A 553 27.99 -17.89 4.32
C PRO A 553 28.77 -19.21 4.26
N GLU A 554 30.05 -19.13 3.91
CA GLU A 554 30.92 -20.29 4.01
C GLU A 554 31.02 -20.70 5.49
N PRO A 555 30.96 -22.01 5.82
CA PRO A 555 31.17 -22.46 7.19
C PRO A 555 32.49 -21.90 7.73
N LYS A 556 32.48 -21.51 8.99
CA LYS A 556 33.63 -20.87 9.62
C LYS A 556 33.70 -21.26 11.09
N ILE A 557 34.90 -21.16 11.65
CA ILE A 557 35.04 -21.14 13.11
C ILE A 557 35.09 -19.70 13.61
N VAL A 558 34.48 -19.47 14.76
CA VAL A 558 34.59 -18.23 15.52
C VAL A 558 35.10 -18.55 16.91
N ALA A 559 35.86 -17.63 17.50
CA ALA A 559 36.34 -17.77 18.86
C ALA A 559 35.92 -16.57 19.70
N SER A 560 35.82 -16.77 21.00
CA SER A 560 35.52 -15.73 21.98
C SER A 560 36.14 -16.08 23.34
N GLY A 561 36.14 -15.14 24.29
CA GLY A 561 36.67 -15.37 25.64
C GLY A 561 38.19 -15.48 25.74
N TYR A 562 38.91 -15.28 24.63
CA TYR A 562 40.37 -15.18 24.62
C TYR A 562 40.88 -13.83 25.13
N VAL A 563 42.05 -13.84 25.76
CA VAL A 563 42.73 -12.63 26.22
C VAL A 563 43.47 -11.97 25.04
N ILE A 564 43.22 -10.67 24.82
CA ILE A 564 43.81 -9.89 23.72
C ILE A 564 44.98 -8.99 24.13
N SER A 565 45.21 -8.81 25.44
CA SER A 565 46.30 -7.97 25.94
C SER A 565 46.98 -8.58 27.15
N TYR A 566 48.31 -8.64 27.08
CA TYR A 566 49.18 -9.20 28.09
C TYR A 566 50.18 -8.13 28.55
N GLU A 567 50.52 -8.12 29.83
CA GLU A 567 51.66 -7.34 30.29
C GLU A 567 52.97 -8.06 29.94
N ALA A 568 54.02 -7.30 29.64
CA ALA A 568 55.33 -7.88 29.39
C ALA A 568 55.76 -8.79 30.56
N GLY A 569 56.03 -10.07 30.26
CA GLY A 569 56.36 -11.14 31.21
C GLY A 569 55.21 -12.10 31.53
N GLU A 570 53.97 -11.81 31.12
CA GLU A 570 52.80 -12.65 31.38
C GLU A 570 52.69 -13.83 30.40
N ALA A 571 52.46 -15.05 30.91
CA ALA A 571 52.36 -16.25 30.08
C ALA A 571 51.04 -16.29 29.26
N PHE A 572 51.11 -16.83 28.04
CA PHE A 572 49.92 -17.05 27.21
C PHE A 572 48.96 -18.03 27.88
N SER A 573 47.66 -17.70 27.85
CA SER A 573 46.61 -18.58 28.36
C SER A 573 45.50 -18.78 27.32
N THR A 574 44.91 -19.98 27.35
CA THR A 574 43.66 -20.31 26.63
C THR A 574 42.47 -20.42 27.59
N ASP A 575 42.64 -20.03 28.85
CA ASP A 575 41.56 -20.07 29.84
C ASP A 575 40.42 -19.13 29.42
N GLY A 576 39.20 -19.66 29.43
CA GLY A 576 38.02 -18.94 28.97
C GLY A 576 37.83 -18.92 27.44
N LEU A 577 38.75 -19.46 26.64
CA LEU A 577 38.59 -19.59 25.20
C LEU A 577 37.41 -20.52 24.89
N VAL A 578 36.43 -19.99 24.16
CA VAL A 578 35.31 -20.74 23.60
C VAL A 578 35.41 -20.68 22.08
N VAL A 579 35.52 -21.84 21.44
CA VAL A 579 35.53 -21.97 19.98
C VAL A 579 34.20 -22.56 19.54
N LYS A 580 33.61 -21.96 18.51
CA LYS A 580 32.36 -22.43 17.92
C LYS A 580 32.56 -22.67 16.43
N PHE A 581 32.07 -23.81 15.95
CA PHE A 581 31.85 -24.02 14.53
C PHE A 581 30.50 -23.44 14.15
N VAL A 582 30.50 -22.53 13.17
CA VAL A 582 29.31 -21.96 12.57
C VAL A 582 29.16 -22.65 11.22
N ASP A 583 28.16 -23.52 11.13
CA ASP A 583 27.88 -24.21 9.88
C ASP A 583 27.35 -23.24 8.82
N ALA A 584 27.13 -23.72 7.60
CA ALA A 584 26.61 -22.87 6.55
C ALA A 584 25.25 -22.26 6.93
N LEU A 585 24.47 -22.88 7.82
CA LEU A 585 23.14 -22.47 8.31
C LEU A 585 23.18 -21.49 9.48
N GLU A 586 24.36 -20.97 9.83
CA GLU A 586 24.60 -20.14 11.02
C GLU A 586 24.29 -20.84 12.35
N ASN A 587 24.14 -22.17 12.37
CA ASN A 587 24.04 -22.90 13.62
C ASN A 587 25.42 -22.93 14.28
N GLU A 588 25.45 -22.55 15.55
CA GLU A 588 26.65 -22.56 16.36
C GLU A 588 26.74 -23.88 17.15
N THR A 589 27.82 -24.62 16.93
CA THR A 589 28.20 -25.76 17.77
C THR A 589 29.44 -25.38 18.56
N VAL A 590 29.35 -25.41 19.89
CA VAL A 590 30.53 -25.24 20.76
C VAL A 590 31.42 -26.47 20.58
N LEU A 591 32.68 -26.24 20.22
CA LEU A 591 33.65 -27.29 20.02
C LEU A 591 34.31 -27.65 21.36
N ASP A 592 34.50 -28.95 21.58
CA ASP A 592 35.28 -29.45 22.70
C ASP A 592 36.78 -29.19 22.47
N LYS A 593 37.54 -29.10 23.56
CA LYS A 593 38.96 -28.68 23.54
C LYS A 593 39.86 -29.61 22.72
N ASP A 594 39.47 -30.86 22.53
CA ASP A 594 40.17 -31.87 21.73
C ASP A 594 39.80 -31.83 20.23
N GLU A 595 38.77 -31.06 19.84
CA GLU A 595 38.34 -30.94 18.45
C GLU A 595 39.13 -29.89 17.66
N TYR A 596 39.71 -28.89 18.33
CA TYR A 596 40.48 -27.80 17.70
C TYR A 596 41.90 -27.69 18.24
N THR A 597 42.74 -26.97 17.50
CA THR A 597 44.12 -26.66 17.89
C THR A 597 44.34 -25.16 18.00
N VAL A 598 45.22 -24.73 18.90
CA VAL A 598 45.62 -23.33 19.07
C VAL A 598 47.13 -23.22 18.88
N ASP A 599 47.56 -22.53 17.82
CA ASP A 599 48.95 -22.21 17.55
C ASP A 599 49.29 -20.83 18.11
N SER A 600 50.04 -20.82 19.20
CA SER A 600 50.61 -19.64 19.85
C SER A 600 52.13 -19.58 19.74
N SER A 601 52.74 -20.33 18.80
CA SER A 601 54.20 -20.49 18.70
C SER A 601 54.95 -19.18 18.47
N THR A 602 54.29 -18.16 17.93
CA THR A 602 54.88 -16.84 17.70
C THR A 602 54.81 -15.91 18.90
N PHE A 603 53.99 -16.20 19.91
CA PHE A 603 53.82 -15.35 21.10
C PHE A 603 55.09 -15.27 21.94
N ASN A 604 55.58 -14.05 22.19
CA ASN A 604 56.73 -13.82 23.06
C ASN A 604 56.36 -12.85 24.19
N PRO A 605 56.23 -13.33 25.44
CA PRO A 605 55.81 -12.48 26.55
C PRO A 605 56.84 -11.43 26.93
N ASN A 606 58.11 -11.59 26.55
CA ASN A 606 59.20 -10.71 26.95
C ASN A 606 59.46 -9.58 25.95
N GLN A 607 58.64 -9.44 24.92
CA GLN A 607 58.82 -8.45 23.88
C GLN A 607 57.49 -7.73 23.62
N VAL A 608 57.50 -6.40 23.77
CA VAL A 608 56.33 -5.57 23.45
C VAL A 608 56.07 -5.66 21.95
N GLY A 609 54.83 -5.98 21.58
CA GLY A 609 54.49 -6.23 20.19
C GLY A 609 53.14 -6.90 20.01
N LYS A 610 52.80 -7.13 18.74
CA LYS A 610 51.57 -7.80 18.31
C LYS A 610 51.91 -9.21 17.84
N TYR A 611 51.19 -10.20 18.34
CA TYR A 611 51.43 -11.62 18.03
C TYR A 611 50.18 -12.26 17.46
N LEU A 612 50.33 -13.03 16.38
CA LEU A 612 49.22 -13.73 15.72
C LEU A 612 49.01 -15.10 16.36
N ILE A 613 47.80 -15.36 16.80
CA ILE A 613 47.35 -16.65 17.30
C ILE A 613 46.38 -17.24 16.29
N THR A 614 46.57 -18.51 15.93
CA THR A 614 45.74 -19.22 14.95
C THR A 614 45.04 -20.40 15.61
N ILE A 615 43.71 -20.43 15.50
CA ILE A 615 42.88 -21.56 15.90
C ILE A 615 42.52 -22.35 14.64
N THR A 616 42.61 -23.67 14.67
CA THR A 616 42.29 -24.54 13.53
C THR A 616 41.34 -25.67 13.92
N TYR A 617 40.29 -25.88 13.11
CA TYR A 617 39.34 -26.99 13.19
C TYR A 617 39.10 -27.53 11.77
N GLY A 618 39.55 -28.76 11.47
CA GLY A 618 39.56 -29.29 10.10
C GLY A 618 40.32 -28.36 9.13
N ASP A 619 39.65 -27.92 8.06
CA ASP A 619 40.19 -26.96 7.08
C ASP A 619 39.97 -25.49 7.47
N TYR A 620 39.23 -25.22 8.55
CA TYR A 620 38.84 -23.87 8.96
C TYR A 620 39.84 -23.25 9.92
N LYS A 621 40.12 -21.95 9.73
CA LYS A 621 41.07 -21.18 10.54
C LYS A 621 40.45 -19.90 11.07
N TYR A 622 40.73 -19.57 12.32
CA TYR A 622 40.41 -18.30 12.95
C TYR A 622 41.69 -17.67 13.50
N ASN A 623 41.98 -16.44 13.06
CA ASN A 623 43.18 -15.73 13.47
C ASN A 623 42.80 -14.53 14.34
N TYR A 624 43.51 -14.36 15.45
CA TYR A 624 43.40 -13.15 16.26
C TYR A 624 44.78 -12.69 16.70
N THR A 625 44.88 -11.40 17.01
CA THR A 625 46.12 -10.77 17.44
C THR A 625 46.06 -10.48 18.93
N VAL A 626 47.15 -10.76 19.63
CA VAL A 626 47.34 -10.40 21.03
C VAL A 626 48.45 -9.35 21.16
N ASP A 627 48.23 -8.36 22.02
CA ASP A 627 49.16 -7.25 22.25
C ASP A 627 49.90 -7.46 23.59
N VAL A 628 51.23 -7.53 23.55
CA VAL A 628 52.08 -7.43 24.75
C VAL A 628 52.42 -5.97 24.96
N VAL A 629 51.99 -5.38 26.08
CA VAL A 629 52.15 -3.95 26.39
C VAL A 629 53.09 -3.72 27.57
N ALA A 630 53.74 -2.54 27.58
CA ALA A 630 54.52 -2.05 28.70
C ALA A 630 53.81 -0.87 29.38
N PRO A 631 54.00 -0.68 30.69
CA PRO A 631 53.44 0.47 31.41
C PRO A 631 54.03 1.79 30.89
N LYS A 632 53.22 2.86 30.91
CA LYS A 632 53.62 4.21 30.48
C LYS A 632 53.16 5.29 31.47
N ILE A 633 53.80 6.47 31.44
CA ILE A 633 53.39 7.64 32.21
C ILE A 633 52.58 8.59 31.33
N GLU A 634 51.43 9.04 31.83
CA GLU A 634 50.62 10.12 31.23
C GLU A 634 50.56 11.32 32.17
N ILE A 635 50.65 12.53 31.60
CA ILE A 635 50.59 13.79 32.34
C ILE A 635 49.41 14.59 31.83
N GLU A 636 48.52 15.02 32.73
CA GLU A 636 47.36 15.85 32.42
C GLU A 636 47.44 17.20 33.13
N ASN A 637 46.79 18.23 32.58
CA ASN A 637 46.69 19.58 33.15
C ASN A 637 48.04 20.25 33.47
N ALA A 638 49.12 19.82 32.80
CA ALA A 638 50.40 20.49 32.94
C ALA A 638 50.37 21.87 32.28
N LYS A 639 51.02 22.84 32.92
CA LYS A 639 51.25 24.15 32.32
C LYS A 639 52.19 23.99 31.11
N THR A 640 51.76 24.48 29.95
CA THR A 640 52.49 24.31 28.67
C THR A 640 53.06 25.60 28.09
N LEU A 641 52.71 26.78 28.61
CA LEU A 641 53.21 28.06 28.12
C LEU A 641 53.83 28.87 29.25
N PHE A 642 55.02 29.41 28.99
CA PHE A 642 55.80 30.24 29.89
C PHE A 642 56.28 31.48 29.14
N LEU A 643 56.32 32.64 29.79
CA LEU A 643 56.92 33.84 29.20
C LEU A 643 58.44 33.86 29.45
N ILE A 644 59.21 34.54 28.58
CA ILE A 644 60.65 34.72 28.81
C ILE A 644 60.89 35.33 30.21
N GLY A 645 61.75 34.66 30.98
CA GLY A 645 62.09 35.00 32.37
C GLY A 645 61.33 34.18 33.42
N GLU A 646 60.18 33.60 33.05
CA GLU A 646 59.33 32.84 33.97
C GLU A 646 59.97 31.48 34.35
N GLN A 647 60.01 31.16 35.65
CA GLN A 647 60.59 29.90 36.13
C GLN A 647 59.63 28.71 35.92
N PHE A 648 60.19 27.51 35.67
CA PHE A 648 59.37 26.32 35.49
C PHE A 648 58.64 25.93 36.77
N SER A 649 57.36 25.59 36.62
CA SER A 649 56.56 24.93 37.64
C SER A 649 55.68 23.88 36.97
N ILE A 650 55.56 22.71 37.57
CA ILE A 650 54.66 21.66 37.08
C ILE A 650 53.17 22.02 37.32
N GLY A 651 52.90 22.98 38.21
CA GLY A 651 51.55 23.50 38.46
C GLY A 651 50.58 22.44 38.96
N GLU A 652 49.37 22.43 38.40
CA GLU A 652 48.27 21.52 38.76
C GLU A 652 48.32 20.18 38.01
N ALA A 653 49.47 19.83 37.42
CA ALA A 653 49.57 18.62 36.60
C ALA A 653 49.29 17.36 37.43
N LYS A 654 48.54 16.43 36.85
CA LYS A 654 48.31 15.10 37.41
C LYS A 654 49.11 14.08 36.62
N VAL A 655 49.94 13.31 37.32
CA VAL A 655 50.80 12.28 36.73
C VAL A 655 50.17 10.92 37.00
N TYR A 656 50.02 10.10 35.96
CA TYR A 656 49.40 8.79 36.07
C TYR A 656 50.29 7.69 35.52
N LEU A 657 50.29 6.54 36.18
CA LEU A 657 50.77 5.28 35.62
C LEU A 657 49.63 4.60 34.87
N VAL A 658 49.86 4.27 33.61
CA VAL A 658 48.92 3.54 32.76
C VAL A 658 49.45 2.13 32.54
N THR A 659 48.68 1.15 33.00
CA THR A 659 48.93 -0.29 32.87
C THR A 659 47.76 -0.95 32.13
N LYS A 660 47.77 -2.28 31.91
CA LYS A 660 46.58 -2.96 31.34
C LYS A 660 45.35 -2.85 32.24
N ALA A 661 45.56 -2.73 33.56
CA ALA A 661 44.50 -2.64 34.56
C ALA A 661 43.84 -1.25 34.62
N GLY A 662 44.42 -0.25 33.95
CA GLY A 662 43.90 1.10 33.88
C GLY A 662 44.89 2.17 34.35
N LYS A 663 44.33 3.36 34.59
CA LYS A 663 45.05 4.60 34.91
C LYS A 663 45.03 4.86 36.41
N THR A 664 46.20 4.88 37.04
CA THR A 664 46.36 5.13 38.48
C THR A 664 47.10 6.45 38.70
N LEU A 665 46.55 7.33 39.55
CA LEU A 665 47.19 8.59 39.92
C LEU A 665 48.45 8.33 40.75
N LEU A 666 49.56 8.94 40.36
CA LEU A 666 50.80 8.92 41.13
C LEU A 666 50.86 10.15 42.04
N GLU A 667 51.06 9.91 43.33
CA GLU A 667 51.21 10.96 44.34
C GLU A 667 52.62 11.58 44.28
N GLU A 668 52.76 12.78 44.85
CA GLU A 668 54.06 13.47 44.93
C GLU A 668 55.09 12.58 45.66
N GLY A 669 56.27 12.40 45.05
CA GLY A 669 57.30 11.46 45.51
C GLY A 669 57.28 10.08 44.85
N GLN A 670 56.20 9.71 44.14
CA GLN A 670 56.12 8.48 43.33
C GLN A 670 56.61 8.66 41.88
N TYR A 671 56.87 9.91 41.48
CA TYR A 671 57.42 10.27 40.19
C TYR A 671 58.52 11.34 40.35
N THR A 672 59.35 11.47 39.32
CA THR A 672 60.39 12.49 39.22
C THR A 672 60.17 13.34 37.96
N VAL A 673 60.35 14.65 38.08
CA VAL A 673 60.24 15.61 36.96
C VAL A 673 61.63 16.15 36.65
N THR A 674 62.07 15.97 35.42
CA THR A 674 63.40 16.40 34.97
C THR A 674 63.28 17.63 34.08
N THR A 675 63.79 18.76 34.57
CA THR A 675 63.69 20.08 33.92
C THR A 675 65.02 20.60 33.36
N VAL A 676 66.05 19.74 33.31
CA VAL A 676 67.42 20.14 32.95
C VAL A 676 67.54 20.80 31.57
N LEU A 677 66.63 20.50 30.65
CA LEU A 677 66.60 21.09 29.30
C LEU A 677 65.74 22.36 29.20
N PHE A 678 64.91 22.66 30.20
CA PHE A 678 64.07 23.86 30.20
C PHE A 678 64.93 25.11 30.40
N ASN A 679 64.73 26.13 29.55
CA ASN A 679 65.46 27.38 29.64
C ASN A 679 64.52 28.58 29.48
N SER A 680 64.26 29.30 30.57
CA SER A 680 63.35 30.45 30.56
C SER A 680 63.91 31.70 29.89
N LYS A 681 65.20 31.75 29.54
CA LYS A 681 65.82 32.95 28.97
C LYS A 681 65.62 33.09 27.47
N TYR A 682 65.28 31.99 26.79
CA TYR A 682 65.18 31.96 25.34
C TYR A 682 63.83 31.40 24.93
N ALA A 683 63.20 32.02 23.92
CA ALA A 683 61.99 31.47 23.34
C ALA A 683 62.30 30.14 22.65
N GLY A 684 61.42 29.15 22.82
CA GLY A 684 61.63 27.80 22.31
C GLY A 684 60.66 26.79 22.87
N THR A 685 60.68 25.58 22.32
CA THR A 685 59.93 24.43 22.84
C THR A 685 60.88 23.46 23.54
N TYR A 686 60.52 23.06 24.75
CA TYR A 686 61.32 22.20 25.61
C TYR A 686 60.53 20.95 26.01
N ASP A 687 61.20 19.80 26.02
CA ASP A 687 60.63 18.54 26.50
C ASP A 687 60.89 18.37 27.99
N ILE A 688 59.83 18.11 28.75
CA ILE A 688 59.88 17.81 30.17
C ILE A 688 59.65 16.31 30.35
N LEU A 689 60.62 15.61 30.95
CA LEU A 689 60.55 14.18 31.21
C LEU A 689 60.00 13.93 32.62
N VAL A 690 58.98 13.08 32.71
CA VAL A 690 58.42 12.59 33.97
C VAL A 690 58.58 11.07 34.02
N SER A 691 59.15 10.53 35.10
CA SER A 691 59.40 9.09 35.27
C SER A 691 58.89 8.60 36.62
N GLY A 692 58.33 7.38 36.67
CA GLY A 692 57.78 6.79 37.90
C GLY A 692 57.49 5.30 37.72
N GLN A 693 57.72 4.51 38.76
CA GLN A 693 57.41 3.06 38.82
C GLN A 693 57.85 2.24 37.58
N GLY A 694 59.05 2.50 37.05
CA GLY A 694 59.62 1.77 35.91
C GLY A 694 59.14 2.22 34.53
N ALA A 695 58.28 3.25 34.46
CA ALA A 695 57.81 3.87 33.23
C ALA A 695 58.22 5.35 33.13
N SER A 696 58.20 5.91 31.92
CA SER A 696 58.45 7.33 31.69
C SER A 696 57.55 7.90 30.59
N GLY A 697 57.40 9.23 30.59
CA GLY A 697 56.60 9.99 29.63
C GLY A 697 57.12 11.41 29.53
N THR A 698 56.91 12.06 28.39
CA THR A 698 57.34 13.43 28.15
C THR A 698 56.17 14.32 27.75
N TYR A 699 56.25 15.60 28.10
CA TYR A 699 55.35 16.62 27.57
C TYR A 699 56.12 17.88 27.17
N LYS A 700 55.57 18.63 26.20
CA LYS A 700 56.20 19.82 25.64
C LYS A 700 55.72 21.08 26.35
N VAL A 701 56.64 21.97 26.64
CA VAL A 701 56.36 23.33 27.10
C VAL A 701 56.98 24.35 26.15
N GLN A 702 56.35 25.50 25.99
CA GLN A 702 56.81 26.60 25.16
C GLN A 702 57.18 27.79 26.02
N VAL A 703 58.36 28.35 25.78
CA VAL A 703 58.76 29.67 26.27
C VAL A 703 58.57 30.65 25.13
N VAL A 704 57.78 31.71 25.34
CA VAL A 704 57.45 32.69 24.30
C VAL A 704 57.85 34.10 24.70
N ALA A 705 58.29 34.87 23.71
CA ALA A 705 58.48 36.31 23.85
C ALA A 705 57.16 37.00 23.45
N PRO A 706 56.63 37.94 24.25
CA PRO A 706 55.45 38.68 23.84
C PRO A 706 55.75 39.63 22.67
N ASP A 707 54.72 39.96 21.89
CA ASP A 707 54.79 40.88 20.76
C ASP A 707 54.93 42.32 21.25
N SER A 708 54.09 42.69 22.20
CA SER A 708 54.07 43.97 22.90
C SER A 708 53.69 43.78 24.37
N ILE A 709 53.87 44.85 25.14
CA ILE A 709 53.27 44.95 26.47
C ILE A 709 52.35 46.16 26.48
N GLU A 710 51.31 46.10 27.30
CA GLU A 710 50.36 47.18 27.48
C GLU A 710 50.28 47.55 28.95
N VAL A 711 50.17 48.85 29.18
CA VAL A 711 50.17 49.45 30.51
C VAL A 711 48.83 50.13 30.70
N SER A 712 48.14 49.79 31.77
CA SER A 712 46.83 50.35 32.10
C SER A 712 46.71 50.54 33.61
N GLY A 713 45.67 51.25 34.05
CA GLY A 713 45.47 51.58 35.47
C GLY A 713 46.47 52.59 36.03
N ALA A 714 47.42 53.07 35.22
CA ALA A 714 48.37 54.08 35.64
C ALA A 714 47.68 55.43 35.86
N LYS A 715 48.04 56.11 36.95
CA LYS A 715 47.63 57.50 37.19
C LYS A 715 48.32 58.44 36.19
N THR A 716 47.55 59.32 35.53
CA THR A 716 48.04 60.18 34.44
C THR A 716 48.06 61.68 34.76
N GLU A 717 47.48 62.13 35.86
CA GLU A 717 47.47 63.54 36.26
C GLU A 717 48.02 63.71 37.67
N PHE A 718 48.93 64.66 37.84
CA PHE A 718 49.62 64.94 39.09
C PHE A 718 49.57 66.44 39.39
N SER A 719 49.30 66.82 40.64
CA SER A 719 49.26 68.23 41.09
C SER A 719 50.31 68.48 42.15
N GLY A 720 51.60 68.35 41.78
CA GLY A 720 52.75 68.55 42.68
C GLY A 720 53.12 67.36 43.58
N GLU A 721 52.51 66.20 43.39
CA GLU A 721 52.75 64.97 44.18
C GLU A 721 53.81 64.03 43.52
N GLU A 722 54.39 63.12 44.31
CA GLU A 722 55.39 62.15 43.83
C GLU A 722 54.79 61.11 42.87
N PHE A 723 55.61 60.60 41.96
CA PHE A 723 55.21 59.53 41.06
C PHE A 723 54.97 58.22 41.83
N SER A 724 53.91 57.48 41.47
CA SER A 724 53.58 56.19 42.09
C SER A 724 53.20 55.14 41.05
N THR A 725 53.59 53.88 41.31
CA THR A 725 53.40 52.74 40.40
C THR A 725 52.32 51.75 40.85
N GLY A 726 51.66 52.01 41.99
CA GLY A 726 50.85 51.02 42.70
C GLY A 726 49.59 50.54 41.98
N GLU A 727 49.11 51.30 40.99
CA GLU A 727 47.89 50.96 40.22
C GLU A 727 48.20 50.44 38.81
N ILE A 728 49.49 50.28 38.48
CA ILE A 728 49.91 49.84 37.16
C ILE A 728 49.60 48.34 36.97
N VAL A 729 48.82 48.05 35.93
CA VAL A 729 48.57 46.71 35.43
C VAL A 729 49.32 46.55 34.11
N VAL A 730 50.25 45.60 34.08
CA VAL A 730 51.01 45.27 32.86
C VAL A 730 50.50 43.97 32.29
N LYS A 731 50.10 44.01 31.02
CA LYS A 731 49.73 42.83 30.26
C LYS A 731 50.74 42.61 29.15
N ALA A 732 51.17 41.37 28.97
CA ALA A 732 51.92 40.93 27.81
C ALA A 732 50.96 40.43 26.74
N LYS A 733 51.14 40.88 25.51
CA LYS A 733 50.36 40.41 24.37
C LYS A 733 51.18 39.38 23.60
N VAL A 734 50.64 38.20 23.41
CA VAL A 734 51.22 37.13 22.57
C VAL A 734 50.17 36.75 21.53
N GLY A 735 50.34 37.22 20.30
CA GLY A 735 49.30 37.17 19.27
C GLY A 735 48.05 37.95 19.70
N ASP A 736 46.91 37.28 19.72
CA ASP A 736 45.63 37.87 20.14
C ASP A 736 45.36 37.72 21.65
N ASP A 737 46.18 36.95 22.36
CA ASP A 737 46.00 36.67 23.79
C ASP A 737 46.74 37.68 24.67
N GLU A 738 46.12 38.03 25.80
CA GLU A 738 46.68 38.91 26.82
C GLU A 738 46.96 38.15 28.12
N TYR A 739 48.19 38.27 28.62
CA TYR A 739 48.65 37.63 29.84
C TYR A 739 48.96 38.71 30.88
N LEU A 740 48.30 38.65 32.03
CA LEU A 740 48.65 39.51 33.16
C LEU A 740 50.05 39.16 33.66
N LEU A 741 50.95 40.14 33.70
CA LEU A 741 52.31 39.92 34.17
C LEU A 741 52.39 40.04 35.69
N ASP A 742 53.05 39.07 36.30
CA ASP A 742 53.49 39.16 37.68
C ASP A 742 54.48 40.34 37.85
N ALA A 743 54.42 41.03 38.98
CA ALA A 743 55.27 42.20 39.25
C ALA A 743 56.78 41.86 39.18
N SER A 744 57.16 40.59 39.37
CA SER A 744 58.55 40.12 39.22
C SER A 744 59.06 40.13 37.78
N LEU A 745 58.19 40.29 36.78
CA LEU A 745 58.52 40.20 35.34
C LEU A 745 58.68 41.55 34.63
N TYR A 746 58.41 42.69 35.31
CA TYR A 746 58.50 44.02 34.69
C TYR A 746 59.13 45.09 35.60
N THR A 747 59.57 46.20 35.00
CA THR A 747 60.17 47.36 35.66
C THR A 747 59.57 48.66 35.13
N VAL A 748 59.45 49.70 35.96
CA VAL A 748 58.92 51.02 35.57
C VAL A 748 60.00 52.09 35.74
N ASP A 749 60.28 52.83 34.66
CA ASP A 749 61.22 53.95 34.62
C ASP A 749 60.45 55.28 34.52
N SER A 750 60.54 56.07 35.60
CA SER A 750 59.92 57.39 35.74
C SER A 750 60.94 58.52 35.86
N THR A 751 62.18 58.29 35.44
CA THR A 751 63.31 59.22 35.69
C THR A 751 63.14 60.62 35.08
N GLN A 752 62.29 60.78 34.05
CA GLN A 752 62.01 62.07 33.42
C GLN A 752 60.88 62.86 34.09
N PHE A 753 60.12 62.25 35.00
CA PHE A 753 59.02 62.93 35.69
C PHE A 753 59.54 64.04 36.61
N ASN A 754 58.97 65.24 36.50
CA ASN A 754 59.26 66.35 37.42
C ASN A 754 57.95 66.94 37.96
N LYS A 755 57.69 66.73 39.24
CA LYS A 755 56.46 67.18 39.91
C LYS A 755 56.35 68.70 40.07
N ASP A 756 57.46 69.43 40.00
CA ASP A 756 57.52 70.86 40.32
C ASP A 756 57.38 71.76 39.08
N GLU A 757 57.35 71.18 37.89
CA GLU A 757 57.23 71.89 36.62
C GLU A 757 55.98 71.44 35.86
N SER A 758 55.17 72.41 35.41
CA SER A 758 53.97 72.07 34.64
C SER A 758 54.38 71.59 33.26
N GLY A 759 53.93 70.38 32.89
CA GLY A 759 54.31 69.77 31.63
C GLY A 759 53.78 68.35 31.50
N THR A 760 53.99 67.76 30.32
CA THR A 760 53.68 66.36 30.05
C THR A 760 54.99 65.56 30.00
N TYR A 761 55.08 64.49 30.78
CA TYR A 761 56.25 63.62 30.93
C TYR A 761 55.94 62.20 30.45
N THR A 762 56.90 61.53 29.81
CA THR A 762 56.75 60.15 29.33
C THR A 762 57.32 59.16 30.35
N ILE A 763 56.53 58.17 30.78
CA ILE A 763 56.94 57.06 31.65
C ILE A 763 57.13 55.80 30.82
N THR A 764 58.17 55.01 31.07
CA THR A 764 58.46 53.77 30.32
C THR A 764 58.35 52.54 31.23
N VAL A 765 57.52 51.57 30.85
CA VAL A 765 57.47 50.24 31.48
C VAL A 765 58.19 49.25 30.58
N SER A 766 59.02 48.37 31.14
CA SER A 766 59.76 47.33 30.40
C SER A 766 59.52 45.94 31.00
N ALA A 767 59.21 44.96 30.17
CA ALA A 767 58.99 43.56 30.57
C ALA A 767 59.31 42.62 29.42
N CYS A 768 59.88 41.43 29.71
CA CYS A 768 60.14 40.39 28.70
C CYS A 768 60.87 40.88 27.43
N GLY A 769 61.75 41.89 27.56
CA GLY A 769 62.48 42.49 26.44
C GLY A 769 61.67 43.49 25.59
N LYS A 770 60.46 43.86 26.01
CA LYS A 770 59.60 44.88 25.39
C LYS A 770 59.44 46.09 26.29
N SER A 771 59.05 47.23 25.73
CA SER A 771 58.69 48.42 26.47
C SER A 771 57.41 49.06 25.93
N ALA A 772 56.69 49.74 26.81
CA ALA A 772 55.55 50.59 26.50
C ALA A 772 55.63 51.88 27.28
N THR A 773 55.07 52.95 26.73
CA THR A 773 55.13 54.27 27.35
C THR A 773 53.75 54.88 27.49
N TYR A 774 53.56 55.69 28.53
CA TYR A 774 52.38 56.53 28.69
C TYR A 774 52.77 57.92 29.17
N GLU A 775 51.91 58.89 28.88
CA GLU A 775 52.13 60.27 29.27
C GLU A 775 51.44 60.59 30.58
N VAL A 776 52.11 61.39 31.41
CA VAL A 776 51.56 61.95 32.64
C VAL A 776 51.67 63.46 32.60
N THR A 777 50.63 64.18 33.01
CA THR A 777 50.59 65.63 33.04
C THR A 777 50.69 66.15 34.47
N VAL A 778 51.61 67.09 34.69
CA VAL A 778 51.76 67.82 35.94
C VAL A 778 51.18 69.22 35.75
N VAL A 779 50.27 69.63 36.64
CA VAL A 779 49.74 71.01 36.68
C VAL A 779 50.14 71.65 37.99
N VAL A 780 50.95 72.71 37.92
CA VAL A 780 51.45 73.45 39.08
C VAL A 780 50.76 74.81 39.14
N SER A 781 49.93 75.02 40.15
CA SER A 781 49.32 76.32 40.44
C SER A 781 50.39 77.32 40.89
N SER A 782 50.57 78.40 40.13
CA SER A 782 51.56 79.44 40.44
C SER A 782 51.18 80.22 41.70
N GLY A 783 51.89 79.97 42.81
CA GLY A 783 51.63 80.72 44.04
C GLY A 783 52.37 80.25 45.29
N ASN A 784 53.67 80.53 45.33
CA ASN A 784 54.43 81.03 46.49
C ASN A 784 54.70 80.15 47.73
N THR A 785 56.01 80.06 48.01
CA THR A 785 56.72 80.22 49.29
C THR A 785 56.79 79.08 50.33
N GLU A 786 57.98 78.46 50.37
CA GLU A 786 58.96 78.47 51.49
C GLU A 786 58.77 77.62 52.78
N THR A 787 59.61 76.55 52.88
CA THR A 787 60.58 76.18 53.99
C THR A 787 60.07 75.70 55.40
N PRO A 788 60.88 74.99 56.23
CA PRO A 788 61.32 73.58 56.11
C PRO A 788 61.28 72.74 57.43
N GLU A 789 61.78 71.49 57.31
CA GLU A 789 62.59 70.68 58.27
C GLU A 789 61.99 69.53 59.13
N LYS A 790 62.58 68.34 58.87
CA LYS A 790 63.09 67.25 59.76
C LYS A 790 62.17 66.30 60.56
N GLY A 791 62.30 65.00 60.21
CA GLY A 791 63.01 64.01 61.05
C GLY A 791 62.19 62.91 61.76
N GLU A 792 62.21 61.70 61.17
CA GLU A 792 62.33 60.31 61.74
C GLU A 792 62.00 60.01 63.22
N SER A 793 61.59 58.80 63.64
CA SER A 793 61.17 57.52 63.05
C SER A 793 60.82 56.54 64.21
N GLY A 794 60.02 55.50 63.90
CA GLY A 794 60.05 54.16 64.52
C GLY A 794 59.30 53.94 65.85
N SER A 795 58.67 52.79 66.14
CA SER A 795 58.01 51.70 65.39
C SER A 795 57.16 50.91 66.42
N SER A 796 56.15 50.16 65.97
CA SER A 796 55.10 49.54 66.80
C SER A 796 54.97 48.03 66.59
N SER A 797 54.21 47.41 67.50
CA SER A 797 53.95 45.98 67.69
C SER A 797 52.55 45.52 67.21
N SER A 798 52.44 44.20 67.00
CA SER A 798 51.34 43.28 67.37
C SER A 798 49.88 43.45 66.86
N SER A 799 49.43 42.40 66.17
CA SER A 799 48.17 41.62 66.29
C SER A 799 46.76 42.29 66.21
N GLY A 800 45.97 41.84 65.22
CA GLY A 800 44.63 41.27 65.43
C GLY A 800 43.37 42.02 64.96
N CYS A 801 42.58 41.34 64.11
CA CYS A 801 41.10 41.28 64.04
C CYS A 801 40.25 42.22 63.15
N GLY A 802 39.20 41.63 62.56
CA GLY A 802 37.91 42.23 62.09
C GLY A 802 37.72 42.27 60.55
N ALA A 803 36.53 42.32 59.92
CA ALA A 803 35.12 41.98 60.17
C ALA A 803 34.30 42.41 58.90
N ASN A 804 33.07 41.90 58.73
CA ASN A 804 31.89 42.47 57.99
C ASN A 804 31.79 42.32 56.44
N ALA A 805 30.72 41.71 55.86
CA ALA A 805 29.33 42.17 55.55
C ALA A 805 29.24 43.03 54.25
N MET A 806 28.63 42.58 53.12
CA MET A 806 27.21 42.54 52.68
C MET A 806 26.67 43.84 52.02
N GLU A 807 26.20 43.77 50.76
CA GLU A 807 25.12 44.53 50.05
C GLU A 807 25.17 44.14 48.53
N ILE A 808 24.19 43.48 47.88
CA ILE A 808 22.88 43.86 47.27
C ILE A 808 22.93 44.99 46.21
N PHE A 809 22.64 44.69 44.91
CA PHE A 809 21.46 45.19 44.15
C PHE A 809 21.36 44.67 42.68
N THR A 810 20.10 44.57 42.26
CA THR A 810 19.35 44.21 41.04
C THR A 810 19.73 44.92 39.71
N LEU A 811 19.44 44.31 38.52
CA LEU A 811 18.39 44.73 37.53
C LEU A 811 18.65 44.33 36.02
N VAL A 812 17.80 43.42 35.51
CA VAL A 812 16.99 43.37 34.24
C VAL A 812 17.48 43.94 32.88
N ALA A 813 17.30 43.09 31.83
CA ALA A 813 16.71 43.31 30.47
C ALA A 813 17.58 43.00 29.24
N GLY A 814 17.01 42.22 28.31
CA GLY A 814 17.43 42.12 26.90
C GLY A 814 17.03 40.79 26.24
N LEU A 815 15.91 40.79 25.50
CA LEU A 815 15.22 39.64 24.90
C LEU A 815 15.34 39.67 23.36
N CYS A 816 15.01 38.53 22.72
CA CYS A 816 14.70 38.29 21.29
C CYS A 816 15.90 38.05 20.36
N ALA A 817 15.87 37.22 19.30
CA ALA A 817 15.04 36.13 18.76
C ALA A 817 15.87 35.63 17.53
N LEU A 818 15.76 34.45 16.91
CA LEU A 818 14.59 33.76 16.37
C LEU A 818 15.06 32.35 15.92
N ALA A 819 14.21 31.35 16.14
CA ALA A 819 14.36 29.97 15.67
C ALA A 819 13.66 29.77 14.32
N PHE A 820 13.95 28.67 13.61
CA PHE A 820 12.95 27.82 12.93
C PHE A 820 13.62 26.44 12.67
N VAL A 821 13.05 25.25 12.82
CA VAL A 821 11.89 24.64 13.51
C VAL A 821 11.92 23.18 13.06
N PHE A 822 11.69 22.23 13.97
CA PHE A 822 11.18 20.92 13.60
C PHE A 822 9.66 20.96 13.69
N ARG A 823 8.96 20.33 12.75
CA ARG A 823 7.67 19.74 13.09
C ARG A 823 7.51 18.39 12.39
N LYS A 824 7.57 17.34 13.22
CA LYS A 824 6.97 16.01 13.07
C LYS A 824 6.44 15.68 11.67
N LYS A 825 7.23 14.95 10.89
CA LYS A 825 7.15 13.48 10.85
C LYS A 825 8.56 12.93 11.04
#